data_AF-A0A026W8J6-F1
#
_entry.id   AF-A0A026W8J6-F1
#
_cell.length_a   1.000
_cell.length_b   1.000
_cell.length_c   1.000
_cell.angle_alpha   90.00
_cell.angle_beta   90.00
_cell.angle_gamma   90.00
#
_symmetry.space_group_name_H-M   'P 1'
#
loop_
_entity.id
_entity.type
_entity.pdbx_description
1 polymer ?
#
loop_
_entity_poly.entity_id
_entity_poly.type
_entity_poly.pdbx_seq_one_letter_code
_entity_poly.pdbx_strand_id
1 'polypeptide(L)'
;MSISSSSPMHVMDDYINLNNASVTILGEPYINILVQPMEKFRFRYISEMVGTHGSLLGASTSRRRNKNNVPTVQLCNFPERAVIRCLLVTTDEDHRIPHAHRLVRRVGTDDVDDPHDIEVSSNNDFTAEFNSMGIIHTARKNVKDELVRKLRAEILEERRRLNINATLSVRDEAQIKADAEQYQKCINLNSVALCFQGFIKDQYGITRPITAPVYSNPINNLKSALTGELKICRIDKYTSSCEGGEEVFILVEKVSKKNIKIKFFELNDDDIEVWADYGRFSELDVHHQYAMVFRTPPYKDLNITTPREVFIQLERPSDSDCSEPIKFTYDAESFAKNIVIDILNNIKKKPTDAKNIIMNLLKDRTIYGDSPLHCALRFGQKDTVKRILMLMSTLNTDARDLTNIPNTSGKTPLHYAVLQNQPEITKALLMLCANPNIADHSGQMPLHTAANSIILYNNTISGPEAGMNVDVFITIIDVNKKNFSGNTALHNAVVTQGAKAKEICALLLKYGADPYIKNHNRPDVEETQVQNIKTEAHSEDDNMEECAGESSFDLASNKLDILQLISGQGDVSEKRGFVCKEENIVDTEKVWMDADQEKQLATILDETKGWKKLADHLNFDYLLKTFERNSFSSPALLLLNYIAVQTHISLGELQSILQNMGEEYAATYLQQVLSFN
;
A
#
# COMPACT_ATOMS: atom_id res chain seq x y z
N MET A 1 5.10 35.79 -58.17
CA MET A 1 5.32 34.92 -59.34
C MET A 1 4.74 33.57 -59.00
N SER A 2 3.72 33.19 -59.77
CA SER A 2 2.85 32.03 -59.61
C SER A 2 3.55 30.71 -59.92
N ILE A 3 3.46 29.73 -59.01
CA ILE A 3 3.60 28.31 -59.35
C ILE A 3 2.42 27.59 -58.71
N SER A 4 1.67 26.93 -59.58
CA SER A 4 0.36 26.32 -59.44
C SER A 4 0.35 25.05 -58.59
N SER A 5 -0.72 24.92 -57.81
CA SER A 5 -1.19 23.70 -57.14
C SER A 5 -1.42 22.56 -58.12
N SER A 6 -0.84 21.38 -57.85
CA SER A 6 -1.20 20.12 -58.49
C SER A 6 -1.71 19.15 -57.44
N SER A 7 -3.04 19.00 -57.38
CA SER A 7 -3.76 18.00 -56.58
C SER A 7 -3.36 16.57 -56.99
N PRO A 8 -3.29 15.59 -56.07
CA PRO A 8 -3.20 14.19 -56.44
C PRO A 8 -4.59 13.65 -56.82
N MET A 9 -4.62 12.97 -57.95
CA MET A 9 -5.74 12.36 -58.67
C MET A 9 -6.92 11.82 -57.84
N HIS A 10 -8.10 12.38 -58.10
CA HIS A 10 -9.36 11.65 -58.07
C HIS A 10 -9.28 10.49 -59.08
N VAL A 11 -9.31 9.25 -58.60
CA VAL A 11 -9.69 8.09 -59.40
C VAL A 11 -11.17 7.87 -59.12
N MET A 12 -12.03 8.39 -59.99
CA MET A 12 -13.45 8.05 -60.01
C MET A 12 -13.70 6.97 -61.06
N ASP A 13 -14.50 6.00 -60.61
CA ASP A 13 -15.48 5.19 -61.34
C ASP A 13 -15.00 4.20 -62.40
N ASP A 14 -14.82 2.95 -61.98
CA ASP A 14 -15.12 1.76 -62.77
C ASP A 14 -16.04 0.82 -61.94
N TYR A 15 -17.32 1.19 -61.83
CA TYR A 15 -18.35 0.32 -61.26
C TYR A 15 -18.94 -0.60 -62.36
N ILE A 16 -19.03 -1.90 -62.05
CA ILE A 16 -19.61 -2.91 -62.94
C ILE A 16 -21.12 -2.64 -63.09
N ASN A 17 -21.56 -2.38 -64.31
CA ASN A 17 -22.97 -2.17 -64.64
C ASN A 17 -23.66 -3.53 -64.90
N LEU A 18 -24.38 -4.05 -63.90
CA LEU A 18 -25.15 -5.30 -63.99
C LEU A 18 -26.62 -5.01 -64.37
N ASN A 19 -26.88 -4.87 -65.66
CA ASN A 19 -28.25 -4.88 -66.19
C ASN A 19 -28.68 -6.31 -66.56
N ASN A 20 -29.40 -6.97 -65.63
CA ASN A 20 -30.62 -7.76 -65.86
C ASN A 20 -30.80 -8.88 -64.83
N ALA A 21 -31.58 -8.61 -63.77
CA ALA A 21 -32.65 -9.46 -63.23
C ALA A 21 -33.08 -8.92 -61.85
N SER A 22 -34.37 -8.57 -61.69
CA SER A 22 -35.06 -8.26 -60.42
C SER A 22 -34.28 -7.43 -59.40
N VAL A 23 -34.19 -6.12 -59.62
CA VAL A 23 -33.45 -5.17 -58.78
C VAL A 23 -34.22 -4.90 -57.49
N THR A 24 -33.82 -5.60 -56.41
CA THR A 24 -33.94 -5.00 -55.07
C THR A 24 -32.87 -3.92 -55.03
N ILE A 25 -33.24 -2.64 -54.90
CA ILE A 25 -32.26 -1.56 -54.76
C ILE A 25 -31.62 -1.70 -53.37
N LEU A 26 -30.65 -2.61 -53.25
CA LEU A 26 -29.69 -2.61 -52.16
C LEU A 26 -28.78 -1.42 -52.43
N GLY A 27 -28.56 -0.55 -51.44
CA GLY A 27 -27.62 0.56 -51.56
C GLY A 27 -26.18 0.06 -51.78
N GLU A 28 -25.21 0.96 -51.80
CA GLU A 28 -23.80 0.54 -51.91
C GLU A 28 -23.42 -0.40 -50.75
N PRO A 29 -22.65 -1.48 -51.01
CA PRO A 29 -22.16 -2.37 -49.97
C PRO A 29 -21.26 -1.64 -48.97
N TYR A 30 -21.51 -1.83 -47.68
CA TYR A 30 -20.70 -1.22 -46.61
C TYR A 30 -20.53 -2.17 -45.43
N ILE A 31 -19.51 -1.93 -44.61
CA ILE A 31 -19.28 -2.66 -43.37
C ILE A 31 -19.78 -1.83 -42.19
N ASN A 32 -20.56 -2.45 -41.32
CA ASN A 32 -20.98 -1.87 -40.04
C ASN A 32 -20.23 -2.55 -38.89
N ILE A 33 -19.61 -1.78 -38.00
CA ILE A 33 -18.97 -2.34 -36.79
C ILE A 33 -20.05 -2.53 -35.72
N LEU A 34 -20.38 -3.78 -35.41
CA LEU A 34 -21.36 -4.13 -34.38
C LEU A 34 -20.73 -4.06 -32.98
N VAL A 35 -19.49 -4.53 -32.84
CA VAL A 35 -18.75 -4.53 -31.57
C VAL A 35 -17.35 -3.98 -31.81
N GLN A 36 -17.07 -2.81 -31.23
CA GLN A 36 -15.74 -2.19 -31.23
C GLN A 36 -14.75 -3.03 -30.39
N PRO A 37 -13.44 -3.02 -30.68
CA PRO A 37 -12.44 -3.62 -29.81
C PRO A 37 -12.31 -2.83 -28.50
N MET A 38 -11.78 -3.47 -27.47
CA MET A 38 -11.43 -2.80 -26.22
C MET A 38 -10.36 -1.72 -26.44
N GLU A 39 -10.47 -0.60 -25.72
CA GLU A 39 -9.58 0.56 -25.89
C GLU A 39 -8.15 0.33 -25.39
N LYS A 40 -7.94 -0.57 -24.42
CA LYS A 40 -6.61 -0.85 -23.83
C LYS A 40 -6.31 -2.34 -23.88
N PHE A 41 -5.25 -2.74 -24.58
CA PHE A 41 -4.84 -4.14 -24.70
C PHE A 41 -3.33 -4.28 -24.57
N ARG A 42 -2.84 -5.38 -23.98
CA ARG A 42 -1.39 -5.61 -23.81
C ARG A 42 -0.78 -6.14 -25.11
N PHE A 43 0.06 -5.33 -25.76
CA PHE A 43 0.88 -5.80 -26.88
C PHE A 43 2.05 -6.59 -26.33
N ARG A 44 2.40 -7.71 -26.97
CA ARG A 44 3.42 -8.65 -26.46
C ARG A 44 4.52 -8.85 -27.48
N TYR A 45 5.77 -8.98 -27.05
CA TYR A 45 6.84 -9.37 -27.96
C TYR A 45 6.66 -10.83 -28.41
N ILE A 46 7.23 -11.18 -29.56
CA ILE A 46 7.23 -12.57 -30.07
C ILE A 46 7.80 -13.55 -29.04
N SER A 47 8.83 -13.14 -28.29
CA SER A 47 9.43 -13.96 -27.22
C SER A 47 8.49 -14.24 -26.06
N GLU A 48 7.48 -13.37 -25.84
CA GLU A 48 6.45 -13.55 -24.81
C GLU A 48 5.30 -14.44 -25.31
N MET A 49 5.23 -14.80 -26.60
CA MET A 49 4.12 -15.54 -27.21
C MET A 49 4.11 -17.05 -26.90
N VAL A 50 4.81 -17.52 -25.87
CA VAL A 50 4.76 -18.92 -25.42
C VAL A 50 3.64 -19.14 -24.40
N GLY A 51 2.59 -19.91 -24.75
CA GLY A 51 1.50 -20.30 -23.82
C GLY A 51 0.11 -19.72 -24.13
N THR A 52 -0.75 -19.61 -23.11
CA THR A 52 -2.10 -19.02 -23.22
C THR A 52 -2.04 -17.50 -23.03
N HIS A 53 -1.98 -16.76 -24.13
CA HIS A 53 -2.04 -15.29 -24.10
C HIS A 53 -3.49 -14.81 -24.15
N GLY A 54 -3.79 -13.71 -23.45
CA GLY A 54 -5.13 -13.13 -23.46
C GLY A 54 -5.49 -12.63 -24.86
N SER A 55 -6.70 -12.93 -25.31
CA SER A 55 -7.22 -12.50 -26.61
C SER A 55 -7.75 -11.07 -26.57
N LEU A 56 -7.69 -10.38 -27.70
CA LEU A 56 -8.33 -9.07 -27.89
C LEU A 56 -9.84 -9.24 -27.82
N LEU A 57 -10.47 -8.57 -26.87
CA LEU A 57 -11.92 -8.62 -26.63
C LEU A 57 -12.60 -7.36 -27.18
N GLY A 58 -13.92 -7.42 -27.30
CA GLY A 58 -14.77 -6.29 -27.59
C GLY A 58 -14.88 -5.31 -26.41
N ALA A 59 -15.22 -4.06 -26.72
CA ALA A 59 -15.58 -3.05 -25.74
C ALA A 59 -16.77 -3.55 -24.91
N SER A 60 -16.65 -3.47 -23.58
CA SER A 60 -17.69 -3.89 -22.64
C SER A 60 -17.81 -2.81 -21.57
N THR A 61 -19.05 -2.43 -21.25
CA THR A 61 -19.37 -1.50 -20.15
C THR A 61 -19.27 -2.17 -18.77
N SER A 62 -19.25 -3.52 -18.71
CA SER A 62 -19.15 -4.28 -17.47
C SER A 62 -17.70 -4.65 -17.13
N ARG A 63 -17.31 -4.50 -15.85
CA ARG A 63 -16.00 -4.90 -15.30
C ARG A 63 -15.70 -6.40 -15.47
N ARG A 64 -16.73 -7.25 -15.67
CA ARG A 64 -16.55 -8.68 -15.95
C ARG A 64 -16.27 -8.90 -17.44
N ARG A 65 -15.06 -9.38 -17.75
CA ARG A 65 -14.65 -9.73 -19.12
C ARG A 65 -15.43 -10.96 -19.59
N ASN A 66 -16.44 -10.74 -20.43
CA ASN A 66 -17.09 -11.83 -21.16
C ASN A 66 -16.16 -12.29 -22.29
N LYS A 67 -15.69 -13.55 -22.21
CA LYS A 67 -14.80 -14.14 -23.22
C LYS A 67 -15.43 -14.24 -24.60
N ASN A 68 -16.76 -14.18 -24.68
CA ASN A 68 -17.50 -14.24 -25.93
C ASN A 68 -17.74 -12.86 -26.57
N ASN A 69 -17.40 -11.76 -25.88
CA ASN A 69 -17.52 -10.42 -26.44
C ASN A 69 -16.25 -10.09 -27.22
N VAL A 70 -16.34 -10.09 -28.55
CA VAL A 70 -15.21 -9.99 -29.48
C VAL A 70 -15.48 -8.94 -30.55
N PRO A 71 -14.44 -8.35 -31.18
CA PRO A 71 -14.64 -7.42 -32.28
C PRO A 71 -15.46 -8.08 -33.40
N THR A 72 -16.57 -7.46 -33.77
CA THR A 72 -17.57 -8.04 -34.66
C THR A 72 -18.07 -7.00 -35.65
N VAL A 73 -18.14 -7.38 -36.92
CA VAL A 73 -18.57 -6.50 -38.01
C VAL A 73 -19.53 -7.24 -38.93
N GLN A 74 -20.42 -6.49 -39.59
CA GLN A 74 -21.42 -7.03 -40.51
C GLN A 74 -21.28 -6.38 -41.89
N LEU A 75 -21.34 -7.20 -42.94
CA LEU A 75 -21.44 -6.71 -44.31
C LEU A 75 -22.91 -6.45 -44.65
N CYS A 76 -23.23 -5.21 -44.99
CA CYS A 76 -24.57 -4.77 -45.34
C CYS A 76 -24.69 -4.55 -46.86
N ASN A 77 -25.93 -4.66 -47.37
CA ASN A 77 -26.28 -4.43 -48.77
C ASN A 77 -25.53 -5.30 -49.80
N PHE A 78 -25.09 -6.50 -49.41
CA PHE A 78 -24.43 -7.45 -50.32
C PHE A 78 -25.08 -8.84 -50.24
N PRO A 79 -25.65 -9.37 -51.34
CA PRO A 79 -26.44 -10.60 -51.30
C PRO A 79 -25.61 -11.89 -51.48
N GLU A 80 -24.36 -11.77 -51.95
CA GLU A 80 -23.51 -12.92 -52.30
C GLU A 80 -22.46 -13.22 -51.23
N ARG A 81 -21.80 -14.39 -51.34
CA ARG A 81 -20.69 -14.73 -50.43
C ARG A 81 -19.53 -13.76 -50.62
N ALA A 82 -18.98 -13.29 -49.51
CA ALA A 82 -17.86 -12.36 -49.49
C ALA A 82 -16.86 -12.74 -48.39
N VAL A 83 -15.74 -12.03 -48.33
CA VAL A 83 -14.70 -12.16 -47.32
C VAL A 83 -14.50 -10.81 -46.66
N ILE A 84 -14.55 -10.74 -45.34
CA ILE A 84 -14.15 -9.54 -44.59
C ILE A 84 -12.71 -9.74 -44.11
N ARG A 85 -11.82 -8.85 -44.52
CA ARG A 85 -10.41 -8.83 -44.12
C ARG A 85 -10.20 -7.87 -42.96
N CYS A 86 -9.43 -8.28 -41.96
CA CYS A 86 -8.98 -7.45 -40.85
C CYS A 86 -7.46 -7.28 -40.84
N LEU A 87 -7.00 -6.03 -40.70
CA LEU A 87 -5.60 -5.62 -40.67
C LEU A 87 -5.33 -4.60 -39.55
N LEU A 88 -4.07 -4.42 -39.18
CA LEU A 88 -3.64 -3.33 -38.29
C LEU A 88 -3.17 -2.12 -39.09
N VAL A 89 -3.68 -0.95 -38.71
CA VAL A 89 -3.31 0.35 -39.28
C VAL A 89 -2.94 1.35 -38.19
N THR A 90 -2.33 2.46 -38.59
CA THR A 90 -2.15 3.64 -37.73
C THR A 90 -3.49 4.23 -37.30
N THR A 91 -3.47 5.03 -36.23
CA THR A 91 -4.66 5.68 -35.67
C THR A 91 -4.94 7.06 -36.25
N ASP A 92 -3.99 7.64 -36.96
CA ASP A 92 -4.12 8.93 -37.63
C ASP A 92 -5.20 8.86 -38.72
N GLU A 93 -6.29 9.60 -38.55
CA GLU A 93 -7.44 9.59 -39.47
C GLU A 93 -7.11 10.21 -40.83
N ASP A 94 -6.20 11.19 -40.86
CA ASP A 94 -5.81 11.85 -42.10
C ASP A 94 -4.80 11.01 -42.92
N HIS A 95 -4.09 10.10 -42.26
CA HIS A 95 -3.05 9.28 -42.88
C HIS A 95 -2.98 7.85 -42.31
N ARG A 96 -3.99 7.04 -42.67
CA ARG A 96 -4.06 5.61 -42.33
C ARG A 96 -3.09 4.81 -43.20
N ILE A 97 -2.07 4.24 -42.58
CA ILE A 97 -1.08 3.36 -43.21
C ILE A 97 -0.98 2.02 -42.47
N PRO A 98 -0.47 0.95 -43.10
CA PRO A 98 -0.26 -0.32 -42.41
C PRO A 98 0.61 -0.16 -41.16
N HIS A 99 0.17 -0.71 -40.03
CA HIS A 99 0.96 -0.66 -38.80
C HIS A 99 2.06 -1.71 -38.82
N ALA A 100 3.21 -1.38 -38.24
CA ALA A 100 4.35 -2.29 -38.13
C ALA A 100 4.14 -3.43 -37.11
N HIS A 101 3.05 -3.43 -36.34
CA HIS A 101 2.71 -4.53 -35.43
C HIS A 101 2.00 -5.64 -36.18
N ARG A 102 2.12 -6.87 -35.69
CA ARG A 102 1.52 -8.03 -36.33
C ARG A 102 0.26 -8.43 -35.59
N LEU A 103 -0.83 -8.62 -36.33
CA LEU A 103 -2.08 -9.14 -35.80
C LEU A 103 -2.03 -10.64 -35.97
N VAL A 104 -2.01 -11.39 -34.88
CA VAL A 104 -2.01 -12.85 -34.93
C VAL A 104 -3.35 -13.38 -34.47
N ARG A 105 -3.83 -14.45 -35.10
CA ARG A 105 -5.03 -15.16 -34.70
C ARG A 105 -4.68 -16.61 -34.46
N ARG A 106 -5.06 -17.13 -33.31
CA ARG A 106 -4.85 -18.54 -32.98
C ARG A 106 -5.96 -19.40 -33.58
N VAL A 107 -5.59 -20.34 -34.44
CA VAL A 107 -6.49 -21.31 -35.06
C VAL A 107 -6.01 -22.71 -34.69
N GLY A 108 -6.67 -23.34 -33.71
CA GLY A 108 -6.21 -24.60 -33.13
C GLY A 108 -4.89 -24.42 -32.38
N THR A 109 -3.84 -25.11 -32.82
CA THR A 109 -2.49 -25.02 -32.25
C THR A 109 -1.63 -23.94 -32.90
N ASP A 110 -2.02 -23.46 -34.08
CA ASP A 110 -1.17 -22.63 -34.92
C ASP A 110 -1.57 -21.15 -34.83
N ASP A 111 -0.56 -20.29 -34.81
CA ASP A 111 -0.74 -18.84 -34.86
C ASP A 111 -0.63 -18.38 -36.32
N VAL A 112 -1.74 -17.87 -36.86
CA VAL A 112 -1.82 -17.32 -38.21
C VAL A 112 -1.54 -15.82 -38.14
N ASP A 113 -0.71 -15.32 -39.06
CA ASP A 113 -0.37 -13.90 -39.15
C ASP A 113 -1.33 -13.13 -40.06
N ASP A 114 -1.24 -11.80 -40.03
CA ASP A 114 -2.07 -10.93 -40.88
C ASP A 114 -1.80 -11.12 -42.39
N PRO A 115 -2.82 -10.97 -43.27
CA PRO A 115 -4.22 -10.58 -43.03
C PRO A 115 -5.14 -11.68 -42.48
N HIS A 116 -6.17 -11.27 -41.71
CA HIS A 116 -7.23 -12.17 -41.23
C HIS A 116 -8.49 -12.08 -42.08
N ASP A 117 -8.71 -13.09 -42.91
CA ASP A 117 -9.84 -13.18 -43.84
C ASP A 117 -10.93 -14.12 -43.27
N ILE A 118 -12.16 -13.60 -43.10
CA ILE A 118 -13.33 -14.37 -42.64
C ILE A 118 -14.40 -14.38 -43.73
N GLU A 119 -14.89 -15.57 -44.10
CA GLU A 119 -16.00 -15.72 -45.06
C GLU A 119 -17.34 -15.33 -44.42
N VAL A 120 -18.13 -14.53 -45.14
CA VAL A 120 -19.46 -14.07 -44.75
C VAL A 120 -20.49 -14.41 -45.83
N SER A 121 -21.67 -14.84 -45.40
CA SER A 121 -22.75 -15.33 -46.25
C SER A 121 -24.10 -15.26 -45.52
N SER A 122 -25.18 -15.69 -46.19
CA SER A 122 -26.49 -15.84 -45.56
C SER A 122 -26.50 -16.78 -44.34
N ASN A 123 -25.54 -17.70 -44.22
CA ASN A 123 -25.50 -18.68 -43.13
C ASN A 123 -25.06 -18.08 -41.78
N ASN A 124 -24.30 -16.99 -41.81
CA ASN A 124 -23.81 -16.28 -40.62
C ASN A 124 -24.31 -14.84 -40.58
N ASP A 125 -25.45 -14.56 -41.22
CA ASP A 125 -26.05 -13.23 -41.29
C ASP A 125 -25.06 -12.14 -41.73
N PHE A 126 -24.19 -12.51 -42.68
CA PHE A 126 -23.11 -11.68 -43.20
C PHE A 126 -22.18 -11.07 -42.13
N THR A 127 -22.07 -11.73 -40.98
CA THR A 127 -21.35 -11.24 -39.80
C THR A 127 -20.01 -11.97 -39.63
N ALA A 128 -18.95 -11.20 -39.37
CA ALA A 128 -17.61 -11.70 -39.11
C ALA A 128 -17.20 -11.40 -37.66
N GLU A 129 -16.92 -12.47 -36.91
CA GLU A 129 -16.42 -12.42 -35.53
C GLU A 129 -14.91 -12.69 -35.48
N PHE A 130 -14.14 -11.75 -34.94
CA PHE A 130 -12.69 -11.83 -34.87
C PHE A 130 -12.21 -12.34 -33.51
N ASN A 131 -12.28 -13.66 -33.34
CA ASN A 131 -11.94 -14.34 -32.10
C ASN A 131 -10.43 -14.63 -31.99
N SER A 132 -9.94 -14.82 -30.77
CA SER A 132 -8.57 -15.31 -30.50
C SER A 132 -7.45 -14.48 -31.13
N MET A 133 -7.67 -13.18 -31.29
CA MET A 133 -6.65 -12.26 -31.82
C MET A 133 -5.67 -11.80 -30.74
N GLY A 134 -4.42 -11.57 -31.13
CA GLY A 134 -3.37 -10.96 -30.32
C GLY A 134 -2.56 -9.96 -31.14
N ILE A 135 -1.95 -8.98 -30.46
CA ILE A 135 -1.12 -7.96 -31.10
C ILE A 135 0.33 -8.17 -30.68
N ILE A 136 1.17 -8.50 -31.67
CA ILE A 136 2.59 -8.67 -31.48
C ILE A 136 3.28 -7.31 -31.63
N HIS A 137 3.95 -6.90 -30.56
CA HIS A 137 4.77 -5.71 -30.52
C HIS A 137 6.07 -5.92 -31.31
N THR A 138 6.19 -5.19 -32.41
CA THR A 138 7.44 -5.12 -33.20
C THR A 138 8.44 -4.19 -32.54
N ALA A 139 9.65 -4.67 -32.30
CA ALA A 139 10.73 -3.86 -31.73
C ALA A 139 11.14 -2.75 -32.71
N ARG A 140 11.53 -1.57 -32.20
CA ARG A 140 11.81 -0.38 -33.02
C ARG A 140 12.83 -0.60 -34.14
N LYS A 141 13.81 -1.47 -33.91
CA LYS A 141 14.84 -1.87 -34.89
C LYS A 141 14.28 -2.64 -36.10
N ASN A 142 13.17 -3.35 -35.95
CA ASN A 142 12.56 -4.20 -36.98
C ASN A 142 11.34 -3.53 -37.65
N VAL A 143 10.99 -2.31 -37.24
CA VAL A 143 9.79 -1.61 -37.75
C VAL A 143 9.87 -1.40 -39.25
N LYS A 144 11.04 -1.00 -39.77
CA LYS A 144 11.25 -0.79 -41.21
C LYS A 144 10.98 -2.05 -42.02
N ASP A 145 11.61 -3.15 -41.64
CA ASP A 145 11.52 -4.42 -42.37
C ASP A 145 10.08 -4.93 -42.41
N GLU A 146 9.36 -4.74 -41.30
CA GLU A 146 7.96 -5.15 -41.18
C GLU A 146 7.02 -4.29 -42.02
N LEU A 147 7.26 -2.97 -42.07
CA LEU A 147 6.54 -2.07 -42.99
C LEU A 147 6.81 -2.43 -44.45
N VAL A 148 8.07 -2.70 -44.81
CA VAL A 148 8.44 -3.14 -46.16
C VAL A 148 7.70 -4.43 -46.53
N ARG A 149 7.63 -5.41 -45.62
CA ARG A 149 6.89 -6.67 -45.85
C ARG A 149 5.42 -6.41 -46.18
N LYS A 150 4.74 -5.56 -45.41
CA LYS A 150 3.31 -5.27 -45.57
C LYS A 150 3.00 -4.45 -46.82
N LEU A 151 3.74 -3.36 -47.05
CA LEU A 151 3.59 -2.54 -48.26
C LEU A 151 3.88 -3.34 -49.53
N ARG A 152 4.88 -4.23 -49.49
CA ARG A 152 5.19 -5.14 -50.59
C ARG A 152 4.02 -6.07 -50.92
N ALA A 153 3.38 -6.64 -49.89
CA ALA A 153 2.24 -7.54 -50.09
C ALA A 153 1.03 -6.79 -50.66
N GLU A 154 0.73 -5.61 -50.14
CA GLU A 154 -0.37 -4.73 -50.57
C GLU A 154 -0.22 -4.33 -52.04
N ILE A 155 0.91 -3.73 -52.43
CA ILE A 155 1.15 -3.28 -53.81
C ILE A 155 1.17 -4.48 -54.77
N LEU A 156 1.73 -5.63 -54.36
CA LEU A 156 1.70 -6.83 -55.20
C LEU A 156 0.27 -7.32 -55.45
N GLU A 157 -0.59 -7.26 -54.44
CA GLU A 157 -2.01 -7.62 -54.58
C GLU A 157 -2.73 -6.67 -55.54
N GLU A 158 -2.50 -5.36 -55.43
CA GLU A 158 -3.04 -4.36 -56.34
C GLU A 158 -2.62 -4.59 -57.80
N ARG A 159 -1.33 -4.90 -58.03
CA ARG A 159 -0.82 -5.21 -59.36
C ARG A 159 -1.46 -6.47 -59.92
N ARG A 160 -1.66 -7.49 -59.08
CA ARG A 160 -2.30 -8.75 -59.48
C ARG A 160 -3.76 -8.61 -59.88
N ARG A 161 -4.48 -7.62 -59.33
CA ARG A 161 -5.85 -7.28 -59.75
C ARG A 161 -5.91 -6.80 -61.20
N LEU A 162 -4.86 -6.13 -61.68
CA LEU A 162 -4.74 -5.68 -63.07
C LEU A 162 -4.17 -6.76 -63.99
N ASN A 163 -3.17 -7.51 -63.51
CA ASN A 163 -2.52 -8.58 -64.25
C ASN A 163 -2.08 -9.70 -63.29
N ILE A 164 -2.66 -10.89 -63.42
CA ILE A 164 -2.42 -12.02 -62.51
C ILE A 164 -0.94 -12.43 -62.39
N ASN A 165 -0.16 -12.24 -63.45
CA ASN A 165 1.27 -12.58 -63.49
C ASN A 165 2.17 -11.39 -63.10
N ALA A 166 1.60 -10.32 -62.55
CA ALA A 166 2.36 -9.14 -62.18
C ALA A 166 3.40 -9.45 -61.09
N THR A 167 4.59 -8.91 -61.30
CA THR A 167 5.69 -8.87 -60.34
C THR A 167 6.03 -7.42 -60.02
N LEU A 168 6.69 -7.21 -58.89
CA LEU A 168 7.13 -5.87 -58.49
C LEU A 168 8.35 -5.46 -59.31
N SER A 169 8.33 -4.25 -59.86
CA SER A 169 9.48 -3.69 -60.57
C SER A 169 10.54 -3.19 -59.58
N VAL A 170 11.76 -2.97 -60.08
CA VAL A 170 12.85 -2.36 -59.29
C VAL A 170 12.44 -0.97 -58.75
N ARG A 171 11.63 -0.22 -59.51
CA ARG A 171 11.09 1.07 -59.09
C ARG A 171 10.08 0.92 -57.94
N ASP A 172 9.19 -0.07 -58.01
CA ASP A 172 8.24 -0.35 -56.92
C ASP A 172 8.99 -0.73 -55.64
N GLU A 173 10.00 -1.61 -55.73
CA GLU A 173 10.81 -1.99 -54.56
C GLU A 173 11.58 -0.81 -53.95
N ALA A 174 12.08 0.11 -54.76
CA ALA A 174 12.75 1.32 -54.28
C ALA A 174 11.76 2.26 -53.58
N GLN A 175 10.56 2.44 -54.13
CA GLN A 175 9.52 3.28 -53.54
C GLN A 175 9.04 2.70 -52.20
N ILE A 176 8.76 1.39 -52.13
CA ILE A 176 8.36 0.71 -50.89
C ILE A 176 9.37 0.96 -49.77
N LYS A 177 10.67 0.86 -50.08
CA LYS A 177 11.73 1.10 -49.09
C LYS A 177 11.78 2.56 -48.64
N ALA A 178 11.55 3.51 -49.54
CA ALA A 178 11.51 4.93 -49.23
C ALA A 178 10.30 5.27 -48.34
N ASP A 179 9.11 4.77 -48.69
CA ASP A 179 7.88 4.99 -47.93
C ASP A 179 7.98 4.38 -46.52
N ALA A 180 8.48 3.14 -46.41
CA ALA A 180 8.70 2.50 -45.12
C ALA A 180 9.66 3.30 -44.21
N GLU A 181 10.67 3.94 -44.78
CA GLU A 181 11.63 4.77 -44.03
C GLU A 181 11.04 6.12 -43.59
N GLN A 182 10.11 6.68 -44.35
CA GLN A 182 9.32 7.82 -43.93
C GLN A 182 8.34 7.44 -42.81
N TYR A 183 7.57 6.36 -43.01
CA TYR A 183 6.55 5.90 -42.06
C TYR A 183 7.14 5.47 -40.71
N GLN A 184 8.33 4.85 -40.69
CA GLN A 184 9.00 4.47 -39.43
C GLN A 184 9.25 5.68 -38.51
N LYS A 185 9.40 6.90 -39.06
CA LYS A 185 9.72 8.10 -38.26
C LYS A 185 8.50 8.62 -37.50
N CYS A 186 7.30 8.47 -38.06
CA CYS A 186 6.06 9.00 -37.50
C CYS A 186 5.17 7.95 -36.80
N ILE A 187 5.45 6.66 -36.96
CA ILE A 187 4.58 5.60 -36.42
C ILE A 187 4.54 5.56 -34.89
N ASN A 188 3.32 5.51 -34.33
CA ASN A 188 3.09 5.37 -32.89
C ASN A 188 2.96 3.89 -32.49
N LEU A 189 4.02 3.33 -31.90
CA LEU A 189 4.02 1.92 -31.44
C LEU A 189 3.15 1.64 -30.20
N ASN A 190 2.49 2.64 -29.62
CA ASN A 190 1.66 2.48 -28.43
C ASN A 190 0.16 2.50 -28.74
N SER A 191 -0.22 2.70 -30.00
CA SER A 191 -1.62 2.82 -30.41
C SER A 191 -1.81 2.28 -31.83
N VAL A 192 -2.82 1.45 -32.03
CA VAL A 192 -3.16 0.85 -33.33
C VAL A 192 -4.66 0.90 -33.55
N ALA A 193 -5.13 0.73 -34.78
CA ALA A 193 -6.54 0.51 -35.06
C ALA A 193 -6.72 -0.71 -35.97
N LEU A 194 -7.89 -1.32 -35.92
CA LEU A 194 -8.29 -2.37 -36.86
C LEU A 194 -8.89 -1.72 -38.10
N CYS A 195 -8.53 -2.24 -39.27
CA CYS A 195 -9.12 -1.90 -40.55
C CYS A 195 -9.91 -3.11 -41.07
N PHE A 196 -11.18 -2.90 -41.39
CA PHE A 196 -12.08 -3.91 -41.95
C PHE A 196 -12.44 -3.54 -43.38
N GLN A 197 -12.30 -4.48 -44.31
CA GLN A 197 -12.70 -4.26 -45.71
C GLN A 197 -13.27 -5.54 -46.32
N GLY A 198 -14.34 -5.40 -47.10
CA GLY A 198 -15.02 -6.50 -47.78
C GLY A 198 -14.41 -6.79 -49.15
N PHE A 199 -14.26 -8.06 -49.48
CA PHE A 199 -13.71 -8.57 -50.73
C PHE A 199 -14.55 -9.71 -51.31
N ILE A 200 -14.48 -9.88 -52.63
CA ILE A 200 -14.91 -11.13 -53.30
C ILE A 200 -13.69 -11.79 -53.93
N LYS A 201 -13.71 -13.11 -54.05
CA LYS A 201 -12.73 -13.86 -54.82
C LYS A 201 -13.28 -14.08 -56.22
N ASP A 202 -12.56 -13.62 -57.24
CA ASP A 202 -12.94 -13.91 -58.62
C ASP A 202 -12.63 -15.36 -59.02
N GLN A 203 -13.01 -15.74 -60.23
CA GLN A 203 -12.79 -17.08 -60.79
C GLN A 203 -11.32 -17.51 -60.87
N TYR A 204 -10.38 -16.57 -60.73
CA TYR A 204 -8.94 -16.82 -60.71
C TYR A 204 -8.36 -16.76 -59.30
N GLY A 205 -9.21 -16.62 -58.27
CA GLY A 205 -8.83 -16.54 -56.87
C GLY A 205 -8.28 -15.17 -56.43
N ILE A 206 -8.41 -14.13 -57.24
CA ILE A 206 -7.96 -12.77 -56.92
C ILE A 206 -9.02 -12.07 -56.06
N THR A 207 -8.58 -11.48 -54.96
CA THR A 207 -9.42 -10.68 -54.05
C THR A 207 -9.66 -9.28 -54.59
N ARG A 208 -10.94 -8.94 -54.84
CA ARG A 208 -11.38 -7.63 -55.32
C ARG A 208 -12.22 -6.93 -54.25
N PRO A 209 -11.91 -5.67 -53.89
CA PRO A 209 -12.65 -4.96 -52.85
C PRO A 209 -14.08 -4.64 -53.31
N ILE A 210 -15.03 -4.77 -52.40
CA ILE A 210 -16.45 -4.42 -52.61
C ILE A 210 -16.94 -3.32 -51.67
N THR A 211 -16.18 -3.00 -50.62
CA THR A 211 -16.48 -1.90 -49.69
C THR A 211 -15.29 -0.96 -49.57
N ALA A 212 -15.56 0.28 -49.16
CA ALA A 212 -14.53 1.15 -48.59
C ALA A 212 -13.99 0.53 -47.28
N PRO A 213 -12.74 0.85 -46.89
CA PRO A 213 -12.20 0.43 -45.60
C PRO A 213 -12.92 1.14 -44.45
N VAL A 214 -13.22 0.40 -43.38
CA VAL A 214 -13.85 0.90 -42.15
C VAL A 214 -12.91 0.65 -40.98
N TYR A 215 -12.71 1.66 -40.14
CA TYR A 215 -11.71 1.63 -39.07
C TYR A 215 -12.35 1.52 -37.69
N SER A 216 -11.74 0.75 -36.80
CA SER A 216 -12.13 0.71 -35.38
C SER A 216 -11.65 1.93 -34.61
N ASN A 217 -12.16 2.06 -33.39
CA ASN A 217 -11.56 2.93 -32.38
C ASN A 217 -10.10 2.53 -32.09
N PRO A 218 -9.25 3.47 -31.64
CA PRO A 218 -7.88 3.18 -31.22
C PRO A 218 -7.80 2.12 -30.11
N ILE A 219 -6.83 1.22 -30.25
CA ILE A 219 -6.43 0.23 -29.26
C ILE A 219 -5.06 0.64 -28.74
N ASN A 220 -4.98 0.94 -27.46
CA ASN A 220 -3.80 1.44 -26.79
C ASN A 220 -3.05 0.34 -26.04
N ASN A 221 -1.72 0.41 -26.06
CA ASN A 221 -0.86 -0.55 -25.37
C ASN A 221 -0.94 -0.38 -23.84
N LEU A 222 -1.51 -1.37 -23.16
CA LEU A 222 -1.67 -1.37 -21.70
C LEU A 222 -0.33 -1.27 -20.93
N LYS A 223 0.78 -1.69 -21.52
CA LYS A 223 2.12 -1.65 -20.88
C LYS A 223 2.91 -0.37 -21.18
N SER A 224 2.32 0.57 -21.91
CA SER A 224 2.95 1.86 -22.19
C SER A 224 2.79 2.84 -21.03
N ALA A 225 3.82 3.64 -20.76
CA ALA A 225 3.72 4.75 -19.81
C ALA A 225 2.84 5.91 -20.33
N LEU A 226 2.61 5.96 -21.64
CA LEU A 226 1.87 7.04 -22.32
C LEU A 226 0.37 6.74 -22.45
N THR A 227 0.00 5.47 -22.54
CA THR A 227 -1.37 5.03 -22.85
C THR A 227 -1.87 3.88 -21.96
N GLY A 228 -1.02 3.39 -21.06
CA GLY A 228 -1.37 2.32 -20.12
C GLY A 228 -2.32 2.79 -19.02
N GLU A 229 -2.85 1.83 -18.27
CA GLU A 229 -3.76 2.07 -17.16
C GLU A 229 -3.03 2.77 -16.00
N LEU A 230 -3.62 3.86 -15.50
CA LEU A 230 -3.15 4.50 -14.27
C LEU A 230 -3.69 3.75 -13.06
N LYS A 231 -2.80 3.41 -12.13
CA LYS A 231 -3.18 2.73 -10.90
C LYS A 231 -2.26 3.12 -9.77
N ILE A 232 -2.85 3.44 -8.64
CA ILE A 232 -2.16 3.54 -7.36
C ILE A 232 -2.11 2.14 -6.75
N CYS A 233 -0.90 1.63 -6.53
CA CYS A 233 -0.69 0.30 -5.97
C CYS A 233 -0.65 0.35 -4.45
N ARG A 234 0.02 1.36 -3.88
CA ARG A 234 0.15 1.56 -2.43
C ARG A 234 0.54 3.02 -2.14
N ILE A 235 0.13 3.52 -0.99
CA ILE A 235 0.56 4.82 -0.45
C ILE A 235 1.04 4.61 1.00
N ASP A 236 2.05 5.35 1.43
CA ASP A 236 2.65 5.22 2.77
C ASP A 236 1.79 5.90 3.86
N LYS A 237 1.15 7.02 3.53
CA LYS A 237 0.28 7.81 4.42
C LYS A 237 -1.08 8.02 3.78
N TYR A 238 -2.12 7.88 4.59
CA TYR A 238 -3.52 8.11 4.19
C TYR A 238 -4.11 9.37 4.84
N THR A 239 -3.29 10.14 5.55
CA THR A 239 -3.71 11.29 6.33
C THR A 239 -2.71 12.44 6.18
N SER A 240 -3.16 13.70 6.27
CA SER A 240 -2.28 14.87 6.33
C SER A 240 -2.89 16.03 7.10
N SER A 241 -2.07 16.96 7.60
CA SER A 241 -2.55 18.24 8.12
C SER A 241 -3.26 19.07 7.03
N CYS A 242 -4.25 19.86 7.42
CA CYS A 242 -4.94 20.81 6.54
C CYS A 242 -4.01 21.84 5.91
N GLU A 243 -2.88 22.16 6.55
CA GLU A 243 -1.87 23.06 5.96
C GLU A 243 -1.18 22.42 4.73
N GLY A 244 -1.23 21.10 4.61
CA GLY A 244 -0.53 20.33 3.58
C GLY A 244 0.99 20.37 3.76
N GLY A 245 1.72 20.11 2.68
CA GLY A 245 3.19 20.19 2.65
C GLY A 245 3.91 18.94 3.19
N GLU A 246 3.17 17.94 3.64
CA GLU A 246 3.74 16.68 4.12
C GLU A 246 4.17 15.80 2.94
N GLU A 247 5.34 15.19 3.09
CA GLU A 247 5.88 14.27 2.10
C GLU A 247 5.22 12.89 2.18
N VAL A 248 4.79 12.40 1.03
CA VAL A 248 4.04 11.14 0.84
C VAL A 248 4.69 10.34 -0.28
N PHE A 249 4.91 9.05 -0.03
CA PHE A 249 5.44 8.09 -0.98
C PHE A 249 4.31 7.27 -1.57
N ILE A 250 4.21 7.27 -2.90
CA ILE A 250 3.17 6.53 -3.62
C ILE A 250 3.80 5.58 -4.64
N LEU A 251 3.41 4.32 -4.57
CA LEU A 251 3.76 3.28 -5.53
C LEU A 251 2.66 3.19 -6.58
N VAL A 252 3.03 3.20 -7.84
CA VAL A 252 2.12 3.28 -8.99
C VAL A 252 2.47 2.27 -10.07
N GLU A 253 1.53 1.98 -10.95
CA GLU A 253 1.84 1.37 -12.25
C GLU A 253 2.65 2.33 -13.13
N LYS A 254 3.21 1.83 -14.22
CA LYS A 254 4.17 2.59 -15.05
C LYS A 254 3.61 3.95 -15.54
N VAL A 255 4.22 5.05 -15.12
CA VAL A 255 3.83 6.43 -15.52
C VAL A 255 4.93 7.18 -16.29
N SER A 256 4.53 8.24 -16.99
CA SER A 256 5.45 9.19 -17.62
C SER A 256 5.68 10.38 -16.70
N LYS A 257 6.93 10.63 -16.30
CA LYS A 257 7.30 11.73 -15.39
C LYS A 257 6.89 13.13 -15.87
N LYS A 258 6.73 13.31 -17.18
CA LYS A 258 6.34 14.59 -17.82
C LYS A 258 4.83 14.79 -17.95
N ASN A 259 4.06 13.74 -17.69
CA ASN A 259 2.65 13.67 -18.05
C ASN A 259 1.89 12.87 -16.99
N ILE A 260 2.04 13.30 -15.73
CA ILE A 260 1.35 12.70 -14.60
C ILE A 260 1.12 13.79 -13.56
N LYS A 261 -0.06 13.76 -12.94
CA LYS A 261 -0.44 14.60 -11.81
C LYS A 261 -1.10 13.73 -10.75
N ILE A 262 -1.09 14.22 -9.51
CA ILE A 262 -1.76 13.59 -8.37
C ILE A 262 -2.84 14.56 -7.93
N LYS A 263 -4.10 14.20 -8.19
CA LYS A 263 -5.27 15.02 -7.90
C LYS A 263 -5.86 14.62 -6.55
N PHE A 264 -6.04 15.60 -5.67
CA PHE A 264 -6.84 15.51 -4.45
C PHE A 264 -8.19 16.16 -4.74
N PHE A 265 -9.29 15.53 -4.32
CA PHE A 265 -10.62 16.09 -4.56
C PHE A 265 -11.66 15.62 -3.55
N GLU A 266 -12.72 16.40 -3.37
CA GLU A 266 -13.83 16.10 -2.45
C GLU A 266 -15.13 16.02 -3.24
N LEU A 267 -15.95 15.02 -2.93
CA LEU A 267 -17.28 14.84 -3.49
C LEU A 267 -18.34 15.24 -2.47
N ASN A 268 -19.43 15.84 -2.92
CA ASN A 268 -20.64 16.03 -2.09
C ASN A 268 -21.53 14.77 -2.10
N ASP A 269 -22.67 14.84 -1.42
CA ASP A 269 -23.65 13.73 -1.33
C ASP A 269 -24.24 13.33 -2.70
N ASP A 270 -24.13 14.18 -3.72
CA ASP A 270 -24.57 13.93 -5.09
C ASP A 270 -23.44 13.40 -6.00
N ASP A 271 -22.30 12.98 -5.43
CA ASP A 271 -21.07 12.55 -6.14
C ASP A 271 -20.47 13.62 -7.07
N ILE A 272 -20.73 14.90 -6.79
CA ILE A 272 -20.20 16.04 -7.55
C ILE A 272 -18.92 16.55 -6.88
N GLU A 273 -17.87 16.76 -7.69
CA GLU A 273 -16.62 17.37 -7.25
C GLU A 273 -16.82 18.82 -6.79
N VAL A 274 -16.64 19.07 -5.50
CA VAL A 274 -16.78 20.39 -4.87
C VAL A 274 -15.46 21.08 -4.59
N TRP A 275 -14.37 20.33 -4.58
CA TRP A 275 -13.02 20.85 -4.39
C TRP A 275 -12.02 19.93 -5.08
N ALA A 276 -10.98 20.51 -5.68
CA ALA A 276 -9.80 19.77 -6.10
C ALA A 276 -8.53 20.63 -6.03
N ASP A 277 -7.42 20.01 -5.68
CA ASP A 277 -6.07 20.57 -5.81
C ASP A 277 -5.07 19.44 -6.12
N TYR A 278 -3.82 19.80 -6.42
CA TYR A 278 -2.81 18.87 -6.89
C TYR A 278 -1.62 18.77 -5.93
N GLY A 279 -1.16 17.53 -5.71
CA GLY A 279 0.09 17.24 -5.02
C GLY A 279 1.27 17.93 -5.72
N ARG A 280 2.22 18.43 -4.93
CA ARG A 280 3.39 19.18 -5.42
C ARG A 280 4.60 18.26 -5.52
N PHE A 281 5.15 18.11 -6.72
CA PHE A 281 6.37 17.35 -6.99
C PHE A 281 6.99 17.80 -8.33
N SER A 282 8.24 17.39 -8.57
CA SER A 282 8.99 17.63 -9.79
C SER A 282 9.21 16.35 -10.59
N GLU A 283 9.69 16.46 -11.83
CA GLU A 283 10.04 15.28 -12.63
C GLU A 283 11.12 14.38 -11.98
N LEU A 284 11.94 14.94 -11.07
CA LEU A 284 13.00 14.20 -10.38
C LEU A 284 12.44 13.31 -9.27
N ASP A 285 11.27 13.67 -8.73
CA ASP A 285 10.62 12.93 -7.64
C ASP A 285 9.86 11.70 -8.17
N VAL A 286 9.72 11.57 -9.49
CA VAL A 286 9.19 10.38 -10.16
C VAL A 286 10.31 9.34 -10.31
N HIS A 287 10.39 8.44 -9.34
CA HIS A 287 11.40 7.41 -9.26
C HIS A 287 11.12 6.25 -10.23
N HIS A 288 11.96 6.14 -11.26
CA HIS A 288 11.97 5.05 -12.24
C HIS A 288 10.59 4.66 -12.81
N GLN A 289 9.65 5.62 -12.93
CA GLN A 289 8.30 5.43 -13.45
C GLN A 289 7.31 4.63 -12.59
N TYR A 290 7.71 4.12 -11.43
CA TYR A 290 6.88 3.22 -10.59
C TYR A 290 6.66 3.72 -9.16
N ALA A 291 7.35 4.78 -8.77
CA ALA A 291 7.12 5.44 -7.50
C ALA A 291 7.21 6.94 -7.69
N MET A 292 6.50 7.68 -6.84
CA MET A 292 6.58 9.13 -6.79
C MET A 292 6.64 9.58 -5.33
N VAL A 293 7.40 10.63 -5.08
CA VAL A 293 7.38 11.36 -3.81
C VAL A 293 6.73 12.70 -4.09
N PHE A 294 5.74 13.07 -3.30
CA PHE A 294 5.06 14.35 -3.47
C PHE A 294 4.70 14.97 -2.13
N ARG A 295 4.42 16.28 -2.14
CA ARG A 295 3.90 17.00 -0.98
C ARG A 295 2.41 17.24 -1.11
N THR A 296 1.67 16.98 -0.05
CA THR A 296 0.21 17.17 -0.01
C THR A 296 -0.16 18.64 -0.27
N PRO A 297 -1.24 18.92 -1.02
CA PRO A 297 -1.75 20.27 -1.14
C PRO A 297 -2.39 20.74 0.19
N PRO A 298 -2.54 22.05 0.41
CA PRO A 298 -3.36 22.55 1.52
C PRO A 298 -4.84 22.24 1.27
N TYR A 299 -5.59 21.94 2.33
CA TYR A 299 -7.04 21.75 2.24
C TYR A 299 -7.77 23.11 2.11
N LYS A 300 -8.97 23.10 1.53
CA LYS A 300 -9.76 24.32 1.24
C LYS A 300 -10.04 25.18 2.47
N ASP A 301 -10.22 24.54 3.63
CA ASP A 301 -10.42 25.18 4.92
C ASP A 301 -9.33 24.72 5.89
N LEU A 302 -8.51 25.64 6.37
CA LEU A 302 -7.41 25.33 7.29
C LEU A 302 -7.89 25.17 8.75
N ASN A 303 -9.12 25.58 9.06
CA ASN A 303 -9.66 25.65 10.42
C ASN A 303 -10.72 24.58 10.70
N ILE A 304 -10.61 23.41 10.06
CA ILE A 304 -11.54 22.31 10.36
C ILE A 304 -11.41 21.86 11.81
N THR A 305 -12.54 21.59 12.45
CA THR A 305 -12.60 21.04 13.82
C THR A 305 -12.70 19.52 13.83
N THR A 306 -13.23 18.95 12.75
CA THR A 306 -13.37 17.50 12.54
C THR A 306 -12.59 17.09 11.30
N PRO A 307 -11.97 15.90 11.29
CA PRO A 307 -11.29 15.39 10.10
C PRO A 307 -12.19 15.37 8.87
N ARG A 308 -11.61 15.64 7.69
CA ARG A 308 -12.32 15.67 6.41
C ARG A 308 -11.78 14.60 5.48
N GLU A 309 -12.68 13.71 5.05
CA GLU A 309 -12.36 12.70 4.05
C GLU A 309 -12.40 13.35 2.65
N VAL A 310 -11.37 13.08 1.86
CA VAL A 310 -11.22 13.45 0.46
C VAL A 310 -10.73 12.22 -0.31
N PHE A 311 -10.57 12.36 -1.61
CA PHE A 311 -10.04 11.34 -2.50
C PHE A 311 -8.73 11.78 -3.13
N ILE A 312 -7.86 10.81 -3.42
CA ILE A 312 -6.65 10.97 -4.20
C ILE A 312 -6.70 10.05 -5.42
N GLN A 313 -6.33 10.57 -6.59
CA GLN A 313 -6.19 9.78 -7.82
C GLN A 313 -5.02 10.28 -8.68
N LEU A 314 -4.53 9.42 -9.56
CA LEU A 314 -3.62 9.82 -10.62
C LEU A 314 -4.42 10.37 -11.79
N GLU A 315 -3.88 11.40 -12.43
CA GLU A 315 -4.44 12.01 -13.64
C GLU A 315 -3.34 12.15 -14.68
N ARG A 316 -3.58 11.71 -15.91
CA ARG A 316 -2.68 11.93 -17.05
C ARG A 316 -3.24 13.08 -17.90
N PRO A 317 -2.59 14.26 -17.93
CA PRO A 317 -3.11 15.43 -18.64
C PRO A 317 -3.28 15.27 -20.16
N SER A 318 -2.54 14.38 -20.82
CA SER A 318 -2.60 14.23 -22.27
C SER A 318 -3.90 13.62 -22.80
N ASP A 319 -4.52 12.72 -22.03
CA ASP A 319 -5.71 11.96 -22.42
C ASP A 319 -6.82 12.02 -21.36
N SER A 320 -6.59 12.78 -20.28
CA SER A 320 -7.49 12.88 -19.12
C SER A 320 -7.81 11.54 -18.45
N ASP A 321 -6.99 10.50 -18.69
CA ASP A 321 -7.15 9.19 -18.05
C ASP A 321 -6.87 9.33 -16.55
N CYS A 322 -7.66 8.63 -15.74
CA CYS A 322 -7.59 8.70 -14.29
C CYS A 322 -7.47 7.30 -13.68
N SER A 323 -6.75 7.18 -12.55
CA SER A 323 -6.81 5.96 -11.76
C SER A 323 -8.10 5.89 -10.95
N GLU A 324 -8.44 4.70 -10.46
CA GLU A 324 -9.45 4.57 -9.40
C GLU A 324 -9.05 5.43 -8.17
N PRO A 325 -10.01 6.15 -7.56
CA PRO A 325 -9.74 7.02 -6.43
C PRO A 325 -9.54 6.24 -5.13
N ILE A 326 -8.64 6.74 -4.28
CA ILE A 326 -8.37 6.22 -2.94
C ILE A 326 -8.77 7.26 -1.91
N LYS A 327 -9.31 6.84 -0.77
CA LYS A 327 -9.66 7.74 0.34
C LYS A 327 -8.42 8.29 1.03
N PHE A 328 -8.45 9.58 1.36
CA PHE A 328 -7.41 10.29 2.09
C PHE A 328 -8.07 11.23 3.11
N THR A 329 -7.47 11.47 4.27
CA THR A 329 -8.08 12.29 5.33
C THR A 329 -7.23 13.50 5.67
N TYR A 330 -7.83 14.69 5.69
CA TYR A 330 -7.23 15.87 6.28
C TYR A 330 -7.57 15.97 7.77
N ASP A 331 -6.54 16.05 8.62
CA ASP A 331 -6.65 16.12 10.08
C ASP A 331 -6.72 17.56 10.58
N ALA A 332 -7.50 17.77 11.65
CA ALA A 332 -7.65 19.04 12.34
C ALA A 332 -6.42 19.39 13.19
N GLU A 333 -5.33 19.88 12.57
CA GLU A 333 -4.12 20.34 13.29
C GLU A 333 -4.41 21.52 14.25
N SER A 334 -5.45 22.29 13.97
CA SER A 334 -5.86 23.46 14.75
C SER A 334 -6.63 23.12 16.04
N PHE A 335 -6.98 21.86 16.30
CA PHE A 335 -7.73 21.45 17.50
C PHE A 335 -7.11 21.98 18.80
N ALA A 336 -5.82 21.70 19.02
CA ALA A 336 -5.14 22.14 20.23
C ALA A 336 -5.00 23.67 20.34
N LYS A 337 -4.73 24.35 19.21
CA LYS A 337 -4.62 25.81 19.13
C LYS A 337 -5.96 26.48 19.43
N ASN A 338 -7.06 25.96 18.88
CA ASN A 338 -8.42 26.47 19.07
C ASN A 338 -8.86 26.34 20.52
N ILE A 339 -8.62 25.19 21.15
CA ILE A 339 -8.91 24.98 22.58
C ILE A 339 -8.18 26.01 23.45
N VAL A 340 -6.90 26.29 23.18
CA VAL A 340 -6.15 27.32 23.92
C VAL A 340 -6.76 28.71 23.72
N ILE A 341 -7.15 29.07 22.51
CA ILE A 341 -7.82 30.35 22.21
C ILE A 341 -9.14 30.47 22.95
N ASP A 342 -9.96 29.41 22.94
CA ASP A 342 -11.25 29.36 23.60
C ASP A 342 -11.12 29.47 25.13
N ILE A 343 -10.13 28.81 25.72
CA ILE A 343 -9.80 28.95 27.14
C ILE A 343 -9.48 30.42 27.46
N LEU A 344 -8.58 31.04 26.71
CA LEU A 344 -8.15 32.42 26.96
C LEU A 344 -9.30 33.42 26.81
N ASN A 345 -10.17 33.23 25.81
CA ASN A 345 -11.33 34.09 25.59
C ASN A 345 -12.40 33.93 26.68
N ASN A 346 -12.63 32.70 27.15
CA ASN A 346 -13.60 32.44 28.20
C ASN A 346 -13.12 32.89 29.59
N ILE A 347 -11.82 32.75 29.90
CA ILE A 347 -11.22 33.29 31.14
C ILE A 347 -11.35 34.82 31.17
N LYS A 348 -11.12 35.50 30.04
CA LYS A 348 -11.32 36.97 29.93
C LYS A 348 -12.76 37.39 30.24
N LYS A 349 -13.75 36.58 29.86
CA LYS A 349 -15.17 36.87 30.08
C LYS A 349 -15.65 36.50 31.49
N LYS A 350 -15.15 35.40 32.06
CA LYS A 350 -15.56 34.87 33.36
C LYS A 350 -14.33 34.41 34.17
N PRO A 351 -13.61 35.33 34.82
CA PRO A 351 -12.37 35.00 35.53
C PRO A 351 -12.60 34.14 36.79
N THR A 352 -13.78 34.23 37.42
CA THR A 352 -14.13 33.45 38.62
C THR A 352 -14.25 31.94 38.36
N ASP A 353 -14.57 31.54 37.12
CA ASP A 353 -14.79 30.14 36.73
C ASP A 353 -13.60 29.54 35.96
N ALA A 354 -12.45 30.23 35.93
CA ALA A 354 -11.30 29.88 35.09
C ALA A 354 -10.85 28.42 35.27
N LYS A 355 -10.85 27.92 36.51
CA LYS A 355 -10.46 26.53 36.83
C LYS A 355 -11.33 25.51 36.10
N ASN A 356 -12.65 25.68 36.12
CA ASN A 356 -13.61 24.76 35.50
C ASN A 356 -13.57 24.86 33.97
N ILE A 357 -13.38 26.07 33.43
CA ILE A 357 -13.25 26.31 31.99
C ILE A 357 -12.03 25.58 31.43
N ILE A 358 -10.87 25.74 32.08
CA ILE A 358 -9.63 25.06 31.67
C ILE A 358 -9.81 23.54 31.76
N MET A 359 -10.35 23.03 32.87
CA MET A 359 -10.55 21.58 33.07
C MET A 359 -11.48 20.96 32.05
N ASN A 360 -12.59 21.61 31.70
CA ASN A 360 -13.54 21.08 30.73
C ASN A 360 -12.95 21.06 29.31
N LEU A 361 -12.37 22.16 28.86
CA LEU A 361 -11.85 22.28 27.49
C LEU A 361 -10.59 21.44 27.26
N LEU A 362 -9.73 21.25 28.27
CA LEU A 362 -8.59 20.33 28.17
C LEU A 362 -8.99 18.84 28.24
N LYS A 363 -10.24 18.55 28.63
CA LYS A 363 -10.83 17.20 28.58
C LYS A 363 -11.50 16.87 27.25
N ASP A 364 -11.58 17.80 26.30
CA ASP A 364 -12.09 17.50 24.98
C ASP A 364 -11.22 16.46 24.26
N ARG A 365 -11.83 15.70 23.36
CA ARG A 365 -11.20 14.56 22.68
C ARG A 365 -11.46 14.63 21.19
N THR A 366 -10.44 14.30 20.41
CA THR A 366 -10.61 14.02 18.98
C THR A 366 -11.23 12.63 18.76
N ILE A 367 -11.50 12.28 17.51
CA ILE A 367 -11.96 10.93 17.12
C ILE A 367 -10.98 9.81 17.51
N TYR A 368 -9.70 10.14 17.69
CA TYR A 368 -8.66 9.21 18.14
C TYR A 368 -8.53 9.19 19.67
N GLY A 369 -9.43 9.85 20.40
CA GLY A 369 -9.33 10.02 21.85
C GLY A 369 -8.15 10.91 22.26
N ASP A 370 -7.51 11.62 21.33
CA ASP A 370 -6.40 12.52 21.66
C ASP A 370 -6.93 13.74 22.42
N SER A 371 -6.31 14.07 23.56
CA SER A 371 -6.53 15.35 24.24
C SER A 371 -5.83 16.49 23.48
N PRO A 372 -6.14 17.77 23.78
CA PRO A 372 -5.45 18.91 23.17
C PRO A 372 -3.93 18.84 23.36
N LEU A 373 -3.47 18.30 24.49
CA LEU A 373 -2.05 18.08 24.74
C LEU A 373 -1.46 16.97 23.85
N HIS A 374 -2.19 15.87 23.61
CA HIS A 374 -1.76 14.84 22.65
C HIS A 374 -1.58 15.42 21.25
N CYS A 375 -2.56 16.17 20.74
CA CYS A 375 -2.47 16.77 19.42
C CYS A 375 -1.30 17.77 19.33
N ALA A 376 -1.15 18.66 20.33
CA ALA A 376 -0.05 19.62 20.35
C ALA A 376 1.33 18.93 20.35
N LEU A 377 1.47 17.81 21.08
CA LEU A 377 2.69 17.01 21.09
C LEU A 377 2.86 16.26 19.76
N ARG A 378 1.83 15.57 19.27
CA ARG A 378 1.86 14.81 18.00
C ARG A 378 2.29 15.65 16.81
N PHE A 379 1.83 16.90 16.74
CA PHE A 379 2.20 17.85 15.68
C PHE A 379 3.40 18.74 16.03
N GLY A 380 4.10 18.48 17.14
CA GLY A 380 5.33 19.19 17.51
C GLY A 380 5.16 20.69 17.83
N GLN A 381 3.96 21.13 18.19
CA GLN A 381 3.61 22.54 18.38
C GLN A 381 4.14 23.10 19.72
N LYS A 382 5.45 23.36 19.80
CA LYS A 382 6.15 23.75 21.04
C LYS A 382 5.49 24.90 21.81
N ASP A 383 5.03 25.94 21.11
CA ASP A 383 4.38 27.10 21.76
C ASP A 383 3.00 26.76 22.32
N THR A 384 2.21 25.97 21.59
CA THR A 384 0.90 25.46 22.05
C THR A 384 1.09 24.57 23.28
N VAL A 385 2.05 23.64 23.24
CA VAL A 385 2.40 22.77 24.38
C VAL A 385 2.78 23.61 25.60
N LYS A 386 3.69 24.59 25.46
CA LYS A 386 4.08 25.48 26.57
C LYS A 386 2.90 26.21 27.17
N ARG A 387 1.99 26.74 26.34
CA ARG A 387 0.76 27.41 26.82
C ARG A 387 -0.16 26.46 27.56
N ILE A 388 -0.37 25.25 27.04
CA ILE A 388 -1.18 24.23 27.70
C ILE A 388 -0.57 23.84 29.05
N LEU A 389 0.75 23.60 29.12
CA LEU A 389 1.43 23.27 30.38
C LEU A 389 1.36 24.41 31.40
N MET A 390 1.47 25.66 30.93
CA MET A 390 1.30 26.85 31.79
C MET A 390 -0.13 26.98 32.31
N LEU A 391 -1.15 26.62 31.52
CA LEU A 391 -2.52 26.56 31.99
C LEU A 391 -2.70 25.44 33.03
N MET A 392 -2.10 24.26 32.79
CA MET A 392 -2.16 23.14 33.73
C MET A 392 -1.48 23.45 35.07
N SER A 393 -0.36 24.19 35.08
CA SER A 393 0.32 24.55 36.33
C SER A 393 -0.54 25.45 37.24
N THR A 394 -1.51 26.18 36.68
CA THR A 394 -2.49 26.96 37.48
C THR A 394 -3.53 26.09 38.19
N LEU A 395 -3.68 24.81 37.80
CA LEU A 395 -4.67 23.88 38.34
C LEU A 395 -4.18 23.06 39.54
N ASN A 396 -2.89 23.11 39.85
CA ASN A 396 -2.25 22.38 40.96
C ASN A 396 -2.54 20.85 40.93
N THR A 397 -3.09 20.26 42.00
CA THR A 397 -3.31 18.81 42.17
C THR A 397 -4.19 18.17 41.09
N ASP A 398 -5.03 18.95 40.43
CA ASP A 398 -6.00 18.47 39.43
C ASP A 398 -5.36 18.27 38.04
N ALA A 399 -4.12 18.73 37.85
CA ALA A 399 -3.37 18.53 36.61
C ALA A 399 -2.97 17.07 36.39
N ARG A 400 -2.90 16.25 37.46
CA ARG A 400 -2.53 14.83 37.40
C ARG A 400 -3.48 14.02 36.52
N ASP A 401 -4.78 14.34 36.55
CA ASP A 401 -5.77 13.64 35.73
C ASP A 401 -5.62 13.98 34.25
N LEU A 402 -5.14 15.19 33.92
CA LEU A 402 -4.98 15.65 32.55
C LEU A 402 -3.68 15.15 31.89
N THR A 403 -2.61 14.98 32.68
CA THR A 403 -1.30 14.52 32.18
C THR A 403 -1.26 13.00 31.93
N ASN A 404 -2.21 12.25 32.49
CA ASN A 404 -2.25 10.78 32.43
C ASN A 404 -3.37 10.21 31.56
N ILE A 405 -4.10 11.06 30.84
CA ILE A 405 -5.20 10.63 29.95
C ILE A 405 -4.64 9.70 28.86
N PRO A 406 -5.13 8.47 28.69
CA PRO A 406 -4.82 7.65 27.52
C PRO A 406 -5.72 8.02 26.33
N ASN A 407 -5.17 7.98 25.11
CA ASN A 407 -5.95 8.04 23.88
C ASN A 407 -6.53 6.65 23.49
N THR A 408 -7.17 6.51 22.33
CA THR A 408 -7.75 5.20 21.90
C THR A 408 -6.70 4.11 21.69
N SER A 409 -5.42 4.48 21.49
CA SER A 409 -4.28 3.56 21.44
C SER A 409 -3.65 3.29 22.80
N GLY A 410 -4.19 3.85 23.88
CA GLY A 410 -3.68 3.65 25.25
C GLY A 410 -2.46 4.53 25.55
N LYS A 411 -2.02 5.34 24.59
CA LYS A 411 -0.87 6.23 24.73
C LYS A 411 -1.24 7.46 25.53
N THR A 412 -0.38 7.82 26.47
CA THR A 412 -0.47 9.06 27.25
C THR A 412 0.30 10.20 26.57
N PRO A 413 0.10 11.47 26.97
CA PRO A 413 0.86 12.60 26.43
C PRO A 413 2.38 12.40 26.57
N LEU A 414 2.81 11.73 27.64
CA LEU A 414 4.21 11.43 27.89
C LEU A 414 4.82 10.55 26.80
N HIS A 415 4.07 9.60 26.21
CA HIS A 415 4.53 8.80 25.07
C HIS A 415 4.86 9.68 23.85
N TYR A 416 4.00 10.67 23.57
CA TYR A 416 4.21 11.57 22.44
C TYR A 416 5.34 12.58 22.69
N ALA A 417 5.49 13.10 23.91
CA ALA A 417 6.62 13.98 24.26
C ALA A 417 7.98 13.30 24.05
N VAL A 418 8.04 12.01 24.37
CA VAL A 418 9.21 11.16 24.14
C VAL A 418 9.46 10.92 22.67
N LEU A 419 8.42 10.51 21.94
CA LEU A 419 8.47 10.24 20.50
C LEU A 419 8.99 11.46 19.70
N GLN A 420 8.65 12.66 20.16
CA GLN A 420 9.02 13.92 19.52
C GLN A 420 10.39 14.45 19.95
N ASN A 421 11.11 13.72 20.81
CA ASN A 421 12.42 14.07 21.34
C ASN A 421 12.47 15.47 22.00
N GLN A 422 11.53 15.77 22.89
CA GLN A 422 11.42 17.08 23.56
C GLN A 422 11.72 16.99 25.08
N PRO A 423 13.00 16.97 25.51
CA PRO A 423 13.38 16.69 26.89
C PRO A 423 12.89 17.73 27.90
N GLU A 424 12.81 19.01 27.53
CA GLU A 424 12.26 20.05 28.41
C GLU A 424 10.78 19.83 28.70
N ILE A 425 10.03 19.37 27.70
CA ILE A 425 8.59 19.11 27.80
C ILE A 425 8.34 17.81 28.56
N THR A 426 9.15 16.78 28.34
CA THR A 426 9.13 15.54 29.16
C THR A 426 9.36 15.84 30.64
N LYS A 427 10.39 16.65 30.97
CA LYS A 427 10.64 17.10 32.35
C LYS A 427 9.46 17.87 32.92
N ALA A 428 8.89 18.81 32.16
CA ALA A 428 7.74 19.58 32.59
C ALA A 428 6.50 18.71 32.86
N LEU A 429 6.24 17.69 32.05
CA LEU A 429 5.16 16.73 32.26
C LEU A 429 5.37 15.90 33.53
N LEU A 430 6.60 15.45 33.80
CA LEU A 430 6.94 14.70 35.02
C LEU A 430 6.80 15.56 36.28
N MET A 431 7.19 16.84 36.22
CA MET A 431 6.93 17.80 37.31
C MET A 431 5.43 18.02 37.56
N LEU A 432 4.59 17.85 36.53
CA LEU A 432 3.13 17.89 36.61
C LEU A 432 2.50 16.51 36.91
N CYS A 433 3.26 15.62 37.56
CA CYS A 433 2.82 14.29 38.01
C CYS A 433 2.35 13.35 36.89
N ALA A 434 2.90 13.47 35.67
CA ALA A 434 2.71 12.46 34.65
C ALA A 434 3.35 11.13 35.10
N ASN A 435 2.61 10.03 35.00
CA ASN A 435 3.03 8.70 35.40
C ASN A 435 3.77 8.01 34.25
N PRO A 436 5.09 7.74 34.40
CA PRO A 436 5.88 7.10 33.37
C PRO A 436 5.66 5.58 33.28
N ASN A 437 4.86 4.99 34.17
CA ASN A 437 4.61 3.55 34.22
C ASN A 437 3.33 3.12 33.49
N ILE A 438 2.58 4.04 32.91
CA ILE A 438 1.38 3.71 32.12
C ILE A 438 1.83 3.14 30.78
N ALA A 439 1.40 1.91 30.48
CA ALA A 439 1.67 1.26 29.21
C ALA A 439 0.52 1.47 28.22
N ASP A 440 0.83 1.53 26.93
CA ASP A 440 -0.16 1.56 25.85
C ASP A 440 -0.81 0.17 25.59
N HIS A 441 -1.72 0.06 24.62
CA HIS A 441 -2.37 -1.22 24.29
C HIS A 441 -1.41 -2.30 23.75
N SER A 442 -0.15 -1.97 23.48
CA SER A 442 0.90 -2.94 23.13
C SER A 442 1.82 -3.29 24.31
N GLY A 443 1.49 -2.79 25.51
CA GLY A 443 2.31 -2.95 26.70
C GLY A 443 3.57 -2.08 26.69
N GLN A 444 3.70 -1.14 25.74
CA GLN A 444 4.87 -0.28 25.64
C GLN A 444 4.72 0.88 26.62
N MET A 445 5.74 1.07 27.46
CA MET A 445 5.87 2.24 28.33
C MET A 445 6.59 3.39 27.57
N PRO A 446 6.53 4.64 28.07
CA PRO A 446 7.31 5.75 27.54
C PRO A 446 8.81 5.43 27.39
N LEU A 447 9.39 4.66 28.32
CA LEU A 447 10.79 4.20 28.24
C LEU A 447 11.05 3.31 27.02
N HIS A 448 10.14 2.39 26.72
CA HIS A 448 10.22 1.54 25.52
C HIS A 448 10.13 2.36 24.23
N THR A 449 9.28 3.39 24.24
CA THR A 449 9.15 4.34 23.12
C THR A 449 10.43 5.17 22.95
N ALA A 450 11.05 5.60 24.06
CA ALA A 450 12.32 6.34 24.05
C ALA A 450 13.43 5.53 23.37
N ALA A 451 13.52 4.24 23.69
CA ALA A 451 14.50 3.32 23.11
C ALA A 451 14.33 3.11 21.59
N ASN A 452 13.11 3.27 21.05
CA ASN A 452 12.78 3.03 19.64
C ASN A 452 12.75 4.32 18.77
N SER A 453 12.37 5.46 19.36
CA SER A 453 11.99 6.69 18.64
C SER A 453 13.11 7.47 17.91
N ILE A 454 14.38 7.18 18.18
CA ILE A 454 15.52 7.94 17.60
C ILE A 454 15.73 7.69 16.09
N ILE A 455 14.97 6.76 15.49
CA ILE A 455 15.00 6.49 14.05
C ILE A 455 14.32 7.60 13.22
N LEU A 456 13.33 8.33 13.77
CA LEU A 456 12.45 9.19 12.96
C LEU A 456 12.91 10.66 12.77
N TYR A 457 13.94 11.12 13.50
CA TYR A 457 14.36 12.54 13.50
C TYR A 457 15.81 12.80 13.04
N ASN A 458 16.46 11.82 12.43
CA ASN A 458 17.87 11.89 12.03
C ASN A 458 18.15 12.65 10.71
N ASN A 459 17.53 13.82 10.48
CA ASN A 459 17.96 14.69 9.38
C ASN A 459 18.06 16.19 9.70
N THR A 460 17.87 16.64 10.95
CA THR A 460 17.86 18.11 11.18
C THR A 460 18.55 18.65 12.42
N ILE A 461 19.01 17.84 13.38
CA ILE A 461 19.74 18.40 14.54
C ILE A 461 20.96 17.55 14.89
N SER A 462 22.05 17.80 14.15
CA SER A 462 23.41 17.42 14.54
C SER A 462 23.92 18.43 15.57
N GLY A 463 23.52 18.27 16.83
CA GLY A 463 23.98 19.09 17.95
C GLY A 463 24.31 18.24 19.17
N PRO A 464 25.40 18.53 19.90
CA PRO A 464 25.82 17.79 21.10
C PRO A 464 24.91 18.04 22.33
N GLU A 465 23.88 18.88 22.21
CA GLU A 465 22.99 19.30 23.30
C GLU A 465 21.65 18.52 23.36
N ALA A 466 21.48 17.47 22.56
CA ALA A 466 20.28 16.63 22.63
C ALA A 466 20.32 15.76 23.90
N GLY A 467 19.94 16.35 25.04
CA GLY A 467 19.76 15.63 26.30
C GLY A 467 18.78 14.48 26.09
N MET A 468 19.22 13.25 26.30
CA MET A 468 18.39 12.08 26.02
C MET A 468 17.17 12.08 26.95
N ASN A 469 15.97 11.88 26.38
CA ASN A 469 14.77 11.66 27.19
C ASN A 469 14.96 10.48 28.16
N VAL A 470 15.81 9.52 27.80
CA VAL A 470 16.12 8.34 28.60
C VAL A 470 16.73 8.72 29.98
N ASP A 471 17.61 9.72 30.06
CA ASP A 471 18.20 10.19 31.34
C ASP A 471 17.14 10.62 32.36
N VAL A 472 16.03 11.18 31.87
CA VAL A 472 14.95 11.74 32.70
C VAL A 472 14.09 10.63 33.30
N PHE A 473 13.96 9.49 32.62
CA PHE A 473 13.07 8.38 33.01
C PHE A 473 13.69 7.42 34.00
N ILE A 474 15.01 7.19 33.90
CA ILE A 474 15.63 6.03 34.55
C ILE A 474 15.75 6.18 36.08
N THR A 475 15.53 7.37 36.64
CA THR A 475 15.54 7.58 38.10
C THR A 475 14.22 7.20 38.79
N ILE A 476 13.16 6.84 38.03
CA ILE A 476 11.79 6.69 38.55
C ILE A 476 11.10 5.39 38.05
N ILE A 477 11.69 4.65 37.11
CA ILE A 477 11.04 3.52 36.40
C ILE A 477 11.79 2.21 36.61
N ASP A 478 11.04 1.10 36.68
CA ASP A 478 11.57 -0.25 36.51
C ASP A 478 12.03 -0.48 35.06
N VAL A 479 13.36 -0.42 34.87
CA VAL A 479 14.03 -0.57 33.56
C VAL A 479 13.86 -1.94 32.92
N ASN A 480 13.48 -2.96 33.70
CA ASN A 480 13.37 -4.34 33.28
C ASN A 480 11.92 -4.78 32.98
N LYS A 481 10.96 -3.87 33.09
CA LYS A 481 9.56 -4.18 32.79
C LYS A 481 9.41 -4.59 31.32
N LYS A 482 8.76 -5.73 31.09
CA LYS A 482 8.49 -6.27 29.75
C LYS A 482 7.18 -5.75 29.18
N ASN A 483 7.16 -5.48 27.87
CA ASN A 483 5.92 -5.26 27.11
C ASN A 483 5.21 -6.59 26.78
N PHE A 484 4.11 -6.57 26.02
CA PHE A 484 3.34 -7.79 25.70
C PHE A 484 4.08 -8.80 24.81
N SER A 485 5.11 -8.37 24.07
CA SER A 485 5.99 -9.29 23.32
C SER A 485 7.17 -9.79 24.17
N GLY A 486 7.18 -9.52 25.47
CA GLY A 486 8.27 -9.89 26.38
C GLY A 486 9.53 -9.02 26.25
N ASN A 487 9.53 -7.99 25.41
CA ASN A 487 10.70 -7.12 25.22
C ASN A 487 10.82 -6.12 26.36
N THR A 488 12.03 -5.97 26.90
CA THR A 488 12.42 -4.84 27.76
C THR A 488 12.83 -3.65 26.90
N ALA A 489 13.01 -2.47 27.51
CA ALA A 489 13.56 -1.31 26.81
C ALA A 489 14.95 -1.58 26.20
N LEU A 490 15.74 -2.48 26.81
CA LEU A 490 17.05 -2.89 26.31
C LEU A 490 16.95 -3.73 25.02
N HIS A 491 15.95 -4.59 24.88
CA HIS A 491 15.72 -5.35 23.64
C HIS A 491 15.51 -4.40 22.46
N ASN A 492 14.64 -3.39 22.64
CA ASN A 492 14.37 -2.39 21.61
C ASN A 492 15.63 -1.57 21.27
N ALA A 493 16.42 -1.19 22.29
CA ALA A 493 17.65 -0.43 22.09
C ALA A 493 18.72 -1.22 21.31
N VAL A 494 18.87 -2.53 21.58
CA VAL A 494 19.82 -3.40 20.89
C VAL A 494 19.45 -3.58 19.42
N VAL A 495 18.17 -3.73 19.09
CA VAL A 495 17.71 -3.91 17.70
C VAL A 495 17.85 -2.61 16.89
N THR A 496 17.73 -1.45 17.53
CA THR A 496 17.79 -0.12 16.89
C THR A 496 19.09 0.10 16.09
N GLN A 497 18.98 0.62 14.86
CA GLN A 497 20.12 0.94 13.98
C GLN A 497 20.52 2.42 14.13
N GLY A 498 21.80 2.72 14.41
CA GLY A 498 22.33 4.09 14.45
C GLY A 498 23.44 4.33 15.49
N ALA A 499 24.16 5.46 15.37
CA ALA A 499 25.32 5.80 16.19
C ALA A 499 25.02 5.94 17.71
N LYS A 500 23.77 6.25 18.07
CA LYS A 500 23.33 6.46 19.46
C LYS A 500 22.82 5.18 20.16
N ALA A 501 22.73 4.05 19.47
CA ALA A 501 22.26 2.79 20.08
C ALA A 501 23.19 2.33 21.21
N LYS A 502 24.51 2.48 21.02
CA LYS A 502 25.53 2.16 22.05
C LYS A 502 25.35 3.01 23.31
N GLU A 503 25.10 4.31 23.15
CA GLU A 503 24.90 5.24 24.26
C GLU A 503 23.64 4.90 25.07
N ILE A 504 22.54 4.52 24.41
CA ILE A 504 21.28 4.12 25.06
C ILE A 504 21.45 2.79 25.80
N CYS A 505 22.10 1.79 25.19
CA CYS A 505 22.42 0.54 25.87
C CYS A 505 23.32 0.78 27.08
N ALA A 506 24.34 1.63 26.96
CA ALA A 506 25.22 2.02 28.07
C ALA A 506 24.42 2.65 29.21
N LEU A 507 23.49 3.54 28.87
CA LEU A 507 22.66 4.21 29.84
C LEU A 507 21.71 3.23 30.53
N LEU A 508 20.97 2.40 29.79
CA LEU A 508 20.07 1.39 30.37
C LEU A 508 20.84 0.41 31.29
N LEU A 509 22.00 -0.08 30.88
CA LEU A 509 22.84 -0.96 31.71
C LEU A 509 23.37 -0.26 32.97
N LYS A 510 23.81 1.01 32.86
CA LYS A 510 24.30 1.80 34.00
C LYS A 510 23.28 1.89 35.14
N TYR A 511 22.00 1.82 34.81
CA TYR A 511 20.91 1.90 35.75
C TYR A 511 20.18 0.56 35.99
N GLY A 512 20.85 -0.56 35.71
CA GLY A 512 20.39 -1.88 36.14
C GLY A 512 19.50 -2.63 35.15
N ALA A 513 19.53 -2.28 33.86
CA ALA A 513 18.90 -3.12 32.84
C ALA A 513 19.61 -4.48 32.75
N ASP A 514 18.84 -5.57 32.82
CA ASP A 514 19.35 -6.93 32.73
C ASP A 514 19.34 -7.40 31.25
N PRO A 515 20.51 -7.68 30.66
CA PRO A 515 20.62 -8.13 29.27
C PRO A 515 20.19 -9.57 29.04
N TYR A 516 20.00 -10.36 30.10
CA TYR A 516 19.70 -11.79 30.01
C TYR A 516 18.21 -12.12 30.11
N ILE A 517 17.36 -11.11 30.35
CA ILE A 517 15.90 -11.28 30.29
C ILE A 517 15.53 -11.71 28.87
N LYS A 518 14.70 -12.75 28.75
CA LYS A 518 14.23 -13.28 27.47
C LYS A 518 12.87 -12.70 27.09
N ASN A 519 12.72 -12.38 25.82
CA ASN A 519 11.44 -11.99 25.23
C ASN A 519 10.60 -13.19 24.79
N HIS A 520 9.47 -12.94 24.14
CA HIS A 520 8.61 -13.97 23.56
C HIS A 520 8.70 -14.04 22.02
N ASN A 521 9.74 -13.43 21.41
CA ASN A 521 9.89 -13.38 19.95
C ASN A 521 10.40 -14.72 19.40
N ARG A 522 9.89 -15.08 18.22
CA ARG A 522 10.39 -16.16 17.36
C ARG A 522 11.55 -15.61 16.52
N PRO A 523 12.66 -16.35 16.31
CA PRO A 523 13.65 -15.92 15.33
C PRO A 523 13.02 -15.87 13.94
N ASP A 524 13.00 -14.70 13.31
CA ASP A 524 12.67 -14.56 11.89
C ASP A 524 13.82 -15.18 11.10
N VAL A 525 13.57 -16.33 10.47
CA VAL A 525 14.48 -16.89 9.46
C VAL A 525 14.42 -15.95 8.25
N GLU A 526 15.44 -15.11 8.09
CA GLU A 526 15.64 -14.32 6.89
C GLU A 526 15.76 -15.25 5.67
N GLU A 527 14.78 -15.24 4.78
CA GLU A 527 14.90 -15.83 3.44
C GLU A 527 15.87 -14.98 2.60
N THR A 528 17.17 -15.20 2.78
CA THR A 528 18.17 -14.88 1.76
C THR A 528 18.38 -16.08 0.84
N GLN A 529 18.08 -15.85 -0.44
CA GLN A 529 18.23 -16.75 -1.57
C GLN A 529 19.59 -17.45 -1.65
N VAL A 530 19.59 -18.80 -1.76
CA VAL A 530 20.56 -19.53 -2.59
C VAL A 530 19.85 -20.70 -3.29
N GLN A 531 20.10 -20.84 -4.59
CA GLN A 531 19.52 -21.81 -5.51
C GLN A 531 20.02 -23.26 -5.30
N ASN A 532 19.12 -24.21 -5.62
CA ASN A 532 19.33 -25.61 -6.03
C ASN A 532 19.90 -26.58 -4.97
N ILE A 533 19.20 -27.67 -4.61
CA ILE A 533 19.09 -28.93 -5.36
C ILE A 533 17.86 -29.74 -4.84
N LYS A 534 17.23 -30.52 -5.74
CA LYS A 534 16.16 -31.52 -5.50
C LYS A 534 16.48 -32.52 -4.37
N THR A 535 15.47 -33.07 -3.69
CA THR A 535 15.03 -34.51 -3.69
C THR A 535 13.87 -34.71 -2.69
N GLU A 536 13.07 -35.74 -2.93
CA GLU A 536 11.77 -36.09 -2.34
C GLU A 536 11.81 -36.73 -0.93
N ALA A 537 10.64 -36.68 -0.27
CA ALA A 537 9.97 -37.72 0.54
C ALA A 537 10.38 -38.04 2.01
N HIS A 538 9.31 -38.09 2.85
CA HIS A 538 9.17 -38.71 4.20
C HIS A 538 10.01 -38.06 5.33
N SER A 539 9.58 -37.93 6.58
CA SER A 539 8.56 -38.59 7.42
C SER A 539 8.14 -37.67 8.56
N GLU A 540 6.98 -37.97 9.15
CA GLU A 540 6.54 -37.50 10.47
C GLU A 540 7.62 -37.78 11.53
N ASP A 541 7.92 -36.79 12.37
CA ASP A 541 8.41 -37.02 13.73
C ASP A 541 8.11 -35.78 14.60
N ASP A 542 7.31 -36.03 15.62
CA ASP A 542 7.01 -35.12 16.73
C ASP A 542 8.27 -34.84 17.55
N ASN A 543 8.70 -33.58 17.55
CA ASN A 543 9.52 -33.00 18.62
C ASN A 543 9.27 -31.48 18.63
N MET A 544 8.22 -31.07 19.34
CA MET A 544 8.01 -29.67 19.72
C MET A 544 9.06 -29.31 20.78
N GLU A 545 10.26 -28.95 20.33
CA GLU A 545 11.23 -28.21 21.15
C GLU A 545 10.58 -26.87 21.54
N GLU A 546 10.32 -26.69 22.84
CA GLU A 546 9.92 -25.42 23.44
C GLU A 546 10.98 -24.36 23.05
N CYS A 547 10.69 -23.57 22.01
CA CYS A 547 11.57 -22.51 21.55
C CYS A 547 11.64 -21.41 22.62
N ALA A 548 12.71 -21.40 23.40
CA ALA A 548 13.00 -20.34 24.37
C ALA A 548 13.27 -19.03 23.62
N GLY A 549 12.58 -17.95 23.99
CA GLY A 549 12.78 -16.62 23.37
C GLY A 549 14.19 -16.05 23.56
N GLU A 550 14.49 -14.96 22.86
CA GLU A 550 15.84 -14.38 22.76
C GLU A 550 16.09 -13.34 23.86
N SER A 551 17.32 -13.30 24.39
CA SER A 551 17.74 -12.23 25.29
C SER A 551 18.33 -11.03 24.54
N SER A 552 18.42 -9.88 25.21
CA SER A 552 19.10 -8.70 24.64
C SER A 552 20.58 -8.96 24.33
N PHE A 553 21.23 -9.86 25.08
CA PHE A 553 22.57 -10.35 24.79
C PHE A 553 22.61 -11.14 23.47
N ASP A 554 21.67 -12.05 23.26
CA ASP A 554 21.60 -12.88 22.05
C ASP A 554 21.34 -12.02 20.81
N LEU A 555 20.44 -11.05 20.91
CA LEU A 555 20.14 -10.07 19.84
C LEU A 555 21.34 -9.18 19.49
N ALA A 556 22.28 -8.97 20.41
CA ALA A 556 23.48 -8.17 20.19
C ALA A 556 24.59 -8.92 19.45
N SER A 557 24.41 -10.22 19.12
CA SER A 557 25.42 -11.07 18.47
C SER A 557 26.00 -10.48 17.18
N ASN A 558 25.19 -9.76 16.41
CA ASN A 558 25.60 -9.12 15.16
C ASN A 558 26.12 -7.67 15.33
N LYS A 559 26.25 -7.17 16.57
CA LYS A 559 26.71 -5.81 16.90
C LYS A 559 27.83 -5.84 17.95
N LEU A 560 29.06 -6.08 17.49
CA LEU A 560 30.26 -6.28 18.33
C LEU A 560 30.45 -5.18 19.41
N ASP A 561 30.23 -3.92 19.07
CA ASP A 561 30.41 -2.78 19.99
C ASP A 561 29.41 -2.75 21.15
N ILE A 562 28.21 -3.27 20.93
CA ILE A 562 27.14 -3.37 21.95
C ILE A 562 27.35 -4.65 22.75
N LEU A 563 27.77 -5.73 22.10
CA LEU A 563 28.08 -7.00 22.77
C LEU A 563 29.24 -6.85 23.77
N GLN A 564 30.30 -6.11 23.42
CA GLN A 564 31.41 -5.77 24.33
C GLN A 564 30.95 -4.96 25.56
N LEU A 565 29.98 -4.06 25.34
CA LEU A 565 29.40 -3.22 26.39
C LEU A 565 28.51 -4.02 27.34
N ILE A 566 27.72 -4.96 26.79
CA ILE A 566 26.89 -5.87 27.59
C ILE A 566 27.76 -6.90 28.35
N SER A 567 28.87 -7.36 27.77
CA SER A 567 29.78 -8.33 28.40
C SER A 567 30.72 -7.74 29.46
N GLY A 568 30.65 -6.44 29.73
CA GLY A 568 31.37 -5.79 30.84
C GLY A 568 32.89 -5.61 30.65
N GLN A 569 33.41 -5.63 29.42
CA GLN A 569 34.83 -5.38 29.15
C GLN A 569 35.03 -4.01 28.45
N GLY A 570 35.09 -2.94 29.24
CA GLY A 570 35.39 -1.59 28.74
C GLY A 570 35.46 -0.52 29.82
N ASP A 571 36.68 -0.18 30.23
CA ASP A 571 37.16 0.95 31.03
C ASP A 571 36.75 1.14 32.51
N VAL A 572 37.75 0.89 33.35
CA VAL A 572 37.85 1.32 34.75
C VAL A 572 38.40 2.74 34.78
N SER A 573 37.56 3.75 35.04
CA SER A 573 37.96 4.97 35.75
C SER A 573 36.75 5.76 36.23
N GLU A 574 36.30 5.44 37.43
CA GLU A 574 36.08 6.37 38.56
C GLU A 574 35.39 5.60 39.69
N LYS A 575 36.19 4.84 40.44
CA LYS A 575 35.78 4.46 41.80
C LYS A 575 35.92 5.69 42.69
N ARG A 576 34.83 6.43 42.91
CA ARG A 576 34.65 7.22 44.13
C ARG A 576 33.59 6.53 44.97
N GLY A 577 34.05 5.93 46.07
CA GLY A 577 33.18 5.28 47.03
C GLY A 577 32.20 6.26 47.65
N PHE A 578 30.98 5.80 47.82
CA PHE A 578 30.06 6.32 48.81
C PHE A 578 29.58 5.15 49.67
N VAL A 579 30.01 5.17 50.92
CA VAL A 579 29.35 4.49 52.02
C VAL A 579 28.08 5.29 52.30
N CYS A 580 26.91 4.68 52.13
CA CYS A 580 25.68 5.15 52.74
C CYS A 580 25.12 4.04 53.62
N LYS A 581 24.77 4.46 54.82
CA LYS A 581 24.49 3.70 56.03
C LYS A 581 23.46 2.59 55.79
N GLU A 582 23.74 1.44 56.37
CA GLU A 582 22.72 0.47 56.76
C GLU A 582 21.68 1.19 57.62
N GLU A 583 20.50 1.43 57.04
CA GLU A 583 19.28 1.48 57.81
C GLU A 583 18.38 0.36 57.29
N ASN A 584 18.06 -0.54 58.21
CA ASN A 584 17.31 -1.76 57.99
C ASN A 584 16.03 -1.51 57.18
N ILE A 585 15.98 -2.00 55.95
CA ILE A 585 14.73 -2.32 55.28
C ILE A 585 14.68 -3.83 55.19
N VAL A 586 13.71 -4.37 55.91
CA VAL A 586 13.43 -5.78 56.08
C VAL A 586 13.20 -6.42 54.71
N ASP A 587 14.07 -7.34 54.32
CA ASP A 587 13.82 -8.33 53.27
C ASP A 587 12.49 -9.03 53.57
N THR A 588 11.47 -8.81 52.72
CA THR A 588 10.34 -9.73 52.44
C THR A 588 9.32 -9.05 51.51
N GLU A 589 9.64 -8.92 50.23
CA GLU A 589 8.57 -8.89 49.20
C GLU A 589 8.36 -10.33 48.72
N LYS A 590 7.20 -10.85 49.11
CA LYS A 590 6.76 -12.24 48.99
C LYS A 590 6.48 -12.57 47.51
N VAL A 591 7.32 -13.40 46.90
CA VAL A 591 7.06 -14.02 45.58
C VAL A 591 5.68 -14.68 45.61
N TRP A 592 4.83 -14.40 44.62
CA TRP A 592 3.45 -14.88 44.62
C TRP A 592 3.39 -16.41 44.52
N MET A 593 4.07 -17.01 43.54
CA MET A 593 4.35 -18.44 43.42
C MET A 593 5.69 -18.62 42.69
N ASP A 594 6.38 -19.75 42.88
CA ASP A 594 7.53 -20.10 42.03
C ASP A 594 7.06 -20.55 40.64
N ALA A 595 7.90 -20.39 39.61
CA ALA A 595 7.55 -20.65 38.22
C ALA A 595 7.09 -22.10 37.97
N ASP A 596 7.66 -23.07 38.70
CA ASP A 596 7.24 -24.47 38.64
C ASP A 596 5.87 -24.69 39.30
N GLN A 597 5.57 -23.93 40.35
CA GLN A 597 4.27 -23.98 41.04
C GLN A 597 3.16 -23.36 40.17
N GLU A 598 3.45 -22.25 39.48
CA GLU A 598 2.50 -21.60 38.55
C GLU A 598 2.16 -22.49 37.37
N LYS A 599 3.18 -23.14 36.77
CA LYS A 599 2.97 -24.10 35.67
C LYS A 599 2.11 -25.28 36.10
N GLN A 600 2.38 -25.85 37.26
CA GLN A 600 1.63 -27.01 37.75
C GLN A 600 0.17 -26.63 38.09
N LEU A 601 -0.08 -25.46 38.70
CA LEU A 601 -1.43 -24.96 38.92
C LEU A 601 -2.17 -24.68 37.61
N ALA A 602 -1.47 -24.11 36.62
CA ALA A 602 -2.04 -23.85 35.29
C ALA A 602 -2.47 -25.15 34.60
N THR A 603 -1.65 -26.21 34.64
CA THR A 603 -1.99 -27.52 34.06
C THR A 603 -3.27 -28.09 34.68
N ILE A 604 -3.41 -28.02 36.01
CA ILE A 604 -4.61 -28.50 36.71
C ILE A 604 -5.85 -27.70 36.28
N LEU A 605 -5.72 -26.38 36.12
CA LEU A 605 -6.82 -25.50 35.70
C LEU A 605 -7.18 -25.63 34.22
N ASP A 606 -6.23 -26.00 33.36
CA ASP A 606 -6.47 -26.28 31.95
C ASP A 606 -7.16 -27.62 31.74
N GLU A 607 -6.75 -28.68 32.45
CA GLU A 607 -7.39 -30.00 32.40
C GLU A 607 -8.86 -29.96 32.83
N THR A 608 -9.16 -29.19 33.87
CA THR A 608 -10.52 -29.00 34.42
C THR A 608 -11.33 -27.95 33.66
N LYS A 609 -10.69 -27.17 32.77
CA LYS A 609 -11.21 -25.91 32.22
C LYS A 609 -11.63 -24.91 33.31
N GLY A 610 -11.09 -25.04 34.53
CA GLY A 610 -11.37 -24.19 35.67
C GLY A 610 -10.99 -22.72 35.44
N TRP A 611 -10.05 -22.44 34.52
CA TRP A 611 -9.68 -21.07 34.15
C TRP A 611 -10.84 -20.27 33.53
N LYS A 612 -11.80 -20.91 32.83
CA LYS A 612 -12.97 -20.19 32.30
C LYS A 612 -13.86 -19.69 33.43
N LYS A 613 -14.15 -20.57 34.39
CA LYS A 613 -14.94 -20.25 35.59
C LYS A 613 -14.26 -19.17 36.43
N LEU A 614 -12.93 -19.26 36.57
CA LEU A 614 -12.14 -18.26 37.29
C LEU A 614 -12.16 -16.88 36.58
N ALA A 615 -12.04 -16.85 35.25
CA ALA A 615 -12.12 -15.62 34.46
C ALA A 615 -13.52 -14.98 34.53
N ASP A 616 -14.59 -15.79 34.47
CA ASP A 616 -15.98 -15.34 34.65
C ASP A 616 -16.18 -14.78 36.08
N HIS A 617 -15.69 -15.47 37.10
CA HIS A 617 -15.83 -15.05 38.51
C HIS A 617 -15.06 -13.75 38.81
N LEU A 618 -14.00 -13.45 38.07
CA LEU A 618 -13.23 -12.20 38.19
C LEU A 618 -13.65 -11.12 37.18
N ASN A 619 -14.72 -11.36 36.41
CA ASN A 619 -15.32 -10.43 35.45
C ASN A 619 -14.39 -10.05 34.27
N PHE A 620 -13.61 -11.02 33.77
CA PHE A 620 -12.64 -10.84 32.67
C PHE A 620 -13.18 -11.30 31.30
N ASP A 621 -14.39 -10.85 30.94
CA ASP A 621 -15.10 -11.24 29.70
C ASP A 621 -14.32 -10.98 28.39
N TYR A 622 -13.47 -9.94 28.38
CA TYR A 622 -12.67 -9.60 27.20
C TYR A 622 -11.50 -10.58 26.99
N LEU A 623 -10.95 -11.14 28.07
CA LEU A 623 -9.89 -12.15 28.02
C LEU A 623 -10.43 -13.49 27.52
N LEU A 624 -11.65 -13.87 27.92
CA LEU A 624 -12.33 -15.07 27.41
C LEU A 624 -12.48 -15.06 25.88
N LYS A 625 -12.94 -13.93 25.31
CA LYS A 625 -13.05 -13.78 23.84
C LYS A 625 -11.70 -13.82 23.13
N THR A 626 -10.63 -13.44 23.82
CA THR A 626 -9.27 -13.44 23.28
C THR A 626 -8.67 -14.85 23.33
N PHE A 627 -8.88 -15.57 24.43
CA PHE A 627 -8.45 -16.96 24.62
C PHE A 627 -9.22 -17.96 23.75
N GLU A 628 -10.46 -17.66 23.35
CA GLU A 628 -11.24 -18.52 22.44
C GLU A 628 -10.92 -18.31 20.95
N ARG A 629 -10.37 -17.15 20.56
CA ARG A 629 -10.04 -16.85 19.15
C ARG A 629 -8.64 -17.29 18.74
N ASN A 630 -7.75 -17.48 19.71
CA ASN A 630 -6.35 -17.85 19.49
C ASN A 630 -6.09 -19.20 20.17
N SER A 631 -5.51 -20.15 19.44
CA SER A 631 -5.12 -21.46 19.99
C SER A 631 -3.87 -21.32 20.87
N PHE A 632 -4.03 -20.86 22.11
CA PHE A 632 -2.94 -20.82 23.08
C PHE A 632 -2.66 -22.21 23.66
N SER A 633 -1.38 -22.50 23.95
CA SER A 633 -0.95 -23.78 24.55
C SER A 633 -1.49 -23.98 25.98
N SER A 634 -1.58 -22.90 26.78
CA SER A 634 -2.17 -22.91 28.14
C SER A 634 -2.88 -21.57 28.45
N PRO A 635 -4.21 -21.49 28.29
CA PRO A 635 -4.99 -20.33 28.69
C PRO A 635 -4.97 -20.06 30.21
N ALA A 636 -4.89 -21.09 31.05
CA ALA A 636 -4.82 -20.93 32.50
C ALA A 636 -3.54 -20.19 32.95
N LEU A 637 -2.39 -20.49 32.35
CA LEU A 637 -1.13 -19.84 32.72
C LEU A 637 -1.13 -18.34 32.39
N LEU A 638 -1.75 -17.95 31.27
CA LEU A 638 -1.93 -16.54 30.89
C LEU A 638 -2.88 -15.82 31.84
N LEU A 639 -3.95 -16.47 32.26
CA LEU A 639 -4.90 -15.92 33.22
C LEU A 639 -4.25 -15.74 34.60
N LEU A 640 -3.49 -16.72 35.08
CA LEU A 640 -2.75 -16.62 36.35
C LEU A 640 -1.74 -15.47 36.30
N ASN A 641 -0.97 -15.34 35.22
CA ASN A 641 -0.08 -14.19 35.00
C ASN A 641 -0.80 -12.84 34.94
N TYR A 642 -2.06 -12.82 34.48
CA TYR A 642 -2.86 -11.60 34.49
C TYR A 642 -3.32 -11.24 35.92
N ILE A 643 -3.78 -12.22 36.70
CA ILE A 643 -4.18 -12.06 38.10
C ILE A 643 -2.97 -11.57 38.94
N ALA A 644 -1.80 -12.22 38.78
CA ALA A 644 -0.46 -11.63 38.64
C ALA A 644 -0.32 -10.16 38.96
N VAL A 645 -0.58 -9.47 37.87
CA VAL A 645 -0.04 -8.17 37.57
C VAL A 645 -1.13 -7.11 37.76
N GLN A 646 -2.40 -7.51 37.63
CA GLN A 646 -3.53 -6.59 37.58
C GLN A 646 -4.42 -6.65 38.83
N THR A 647 -4.34 -7.71 39.64
CA THR A 647 -5.22 -7.85 40.81
C THR A 647 -4.42 -7.98 42.10
N HIS A 648 -4.81 -7.25 43.15
CA HIS A 648 -4.20 -7.38 44.48
C HIS A 648 -4.71 -8.64 45.25
N ILE A 649 -4.94 -9.76 44.57
CA ILE A 649 -5.52 -10.98 45.15
C ILE A 649 -4.40 -11.82 45.78
N SER A 650 -4.52 -12.14 47.07
CA SER A 650 -3.57 -13.01 47.78
C SER A 650 -3.77 -14.49 47.46
N LEU A 651 -2.74 -15.32 47.65
CA LEU A 651 -2.84 -16.78 47.41
C LEU A 651 -3.93 -17.47 48.24
N GLY A 652 -4.16 -17.03 49.49
CA GLY A 652 -5.22 -17.58 50.34
C GLY A 652 -6.62 -17.22 49.85
N GLU A 653 -6.79 -16.03 49.28
CA GLU A 653 -8.04 -15.62 48.63
C GLU A 653 -8.25 -16.41 47.33
N LEU A 654 -7.20 -16.59 46.52
CA LEU A 654 -7.26 -17.41 45.31
C LEU A 654 -7.64 -18.87 45.63
N GLN A 655 -7.06 -19.45 46.68
CA GLN A 655 -7.43 -20.79 47.16
C GLN A 655 -8.91 -20.87 47.57
N SER A 656 -9.40 -19.87 48.33
CA SER A 656 -10.79 -19.82 48.78
C SER A 656 -11.77 -19.67 47.60
N ILE A 657 -11.40 -18.87 46.59
CA ILE A 657 -12.16 -18.70 45.35
C ILE A 657 -12.23 -20.03 44.58
N LEU A 658 -11.11 -20.73 44.43
CA LEU A 658 -11.06 -22.02 43.73
C LEU A 658 -11.87 -23.11 44.47
N GLN A 659 -11.84 -23.11 45.81
CA GLN A 659 -12.64 -24.02 46.62
C GLN A 659 -14.14 -23.75 46.50
N ASN A 660 -14.55 -22.47 46.48
CA ASN A 660 -15.95 -22.08 46.30
C ASN A 660 -16.48 -22.39 44.88
N MET A 661 -15.61 -22.45 43.88
CA MET A 661 -15.97 -22.81 42.50
C MET A 661 -15.99 -24.32 42.24
N GLY A 662 -15.67 -25.15 43.25
CA GLY A 662 -15.65 -26.61 43.14
C GLY A 662 -14.39 -27.18 42.47
N GLU A 663 -13.32 -26.41 42.34
CA GLU A 663 -12.02 -26.87 41.81
C GLU A 663 -11.14 -27.42 42.95
N GLU A 664 -11.57 -28.55 43.54
CA GLU A 664 -10.97 -29.12 44.75
C GLU A 664 -9.49 -29.50 44.59
N TYR A 665 -9.09 -29.99 43.40
CA TYR A 665 -7.70 -30.36 43.12
C TYR A 665 -6.76 -29.14 43.04
N ALA A 666 -7.20 -28.05 42.41
CA ALA A 666 -6.44 -26.79 42.32
C ALA A 666 -6.34 -26.10 43.71
N ALA A 667 -7.43 -26.11 44.47
CA ALA A 667 -7.46 -25.58 45.83
C ALA A 667 -6.58 -26.39 46.80
N THR A 668 -6.56 -27.72 46.67
CA THR A 668 -5.69 -28.60 47.48
C THR A 668 -4.22 -28.40 47.14
N TYR A 669 -3.89 -28.21 45.85
CA TYR A 669 -2.53 -27.90 45.41
C TYR A 669 -2.05 -26.54 45.96
N LEU A 670 -2.87 -25.50 45.87
CA LEU A 670 -2.57 -24.19 46.47
C LEU A 670 -2.43 -24.26 47.99
N GLN A 671 -3.22 -25.11 48.65
CA GLN A 671 -3.08 -25.34 50.09
C GLN A 671 -1.74 -25.98 50.45
N GLN A 672 -1.21 -26.88 49.61
CA GLN A 672 0.14 -27.43 49.77
C GLN A 672 1.19 -26.34 49.57
N VAL A 673 1.09 -25.54 48.50
CA VAL A 673 2.01 -24.40 48.24
C VAL A 673 2.03 -23.40 49.40
N LEU A 674 0.88 -23.10 49.99
CA LEU A 674 0.73 -22.25 51.18
C LEU A 674 1.30 -22.85 52.47
N SER A 675 1.56 -24.17 52.51
CA SER A 675 2.18 -24.84 53.66
C SER A 675 3.71 -24.93 53.58
N PHE A 676 4.28 -24.71 52.38
CA PHE A 676 5.72 -24.71 52.11
C PHE A 676 6.34 -23.29 52.07
N ASN A 677 5.51 -22.25 51.96
CA ASN A 677 5.86 -20.81 51.99
C ASN A 677 5.40 -20.16 53.30
#